data_AF-K9PKB8-F1
#
_entry.id   AF-K9PKB8-F1
#
_cell.length_a   1.000
_cell.length_b   1.000
_cell.length_c   1.000
_cell.angle_alpha   90.00
_cell.angle_beta   90.00
_cell.angle_gamma   90.00
#
_symmetry.space_group_name_H-M   'P 1'
#
loop_
_entity.id
_entity.type
_entity.pdbx_description
1 polymer ?
#
loop_
_entity_poly.entity_id
_entity_poly.type
_entity_poly.pdbx_seq_one_letter_code
_entity_poly.pdbx_strand_id
1 'polypeptide(L)'
;MTTTTLTLVKDILTGSDSSNPNSLTNVNGTLYFSATDGTNGFELWKSDGTAAGTVLVKDIFTGTNGSNPYNLTNVNKTLYFTAYDATNGFELWKSDGTAAGTVLVKDIVAGANGSSPNNLTNVNSTLYFVANDGMNGRELWKSDGTEAGTVLVKDILTGANGSSPNNLTNVNGTLYFVVYDDTNGSELWKSDGTANGTVLVKDIRTGAGNSSSPEYLTNVNGILYFLADDGTNGRELWKSDGTEAGTVLVKDILTGVNGSSPNNLTNVNGTLYFVANDGTNGYELWKSDGTANGTVLVKDIFTGSDSSDLSKLTNVNGTLYFQADDGTNGFELWKSDGTANGTVLVKDINIGTNGLGANGSDLSNLTNVNGTLYFQATDGTNGYKLWKSDGTAAGTVRVLDINPGNASSYPANLTVVNGKLYFTANNGQNGTELFTINIDEPNDNIPSRLTNPSDDVFNIKSQEKNVKTKLEITLTGCSSNLLNELGLFTVDDDKGTINGIAPGAEGYAKAALERSRVIFSVIVNAPNGLDSNNFSSLLELNSEEKFRFLLVKNSTFDAVKTGATAITELLFSSVSTQKITDLGDDGFSLAWRDGSGASATDFSNLVVKIKQTTKSLTLGTNLQGKSQGEVIDLREAKQSVTANFSVHREAAFNNFVGFYQVADENGGIDTNGDGKADVLTGQAGYIQAALGKRVAGIDLSVSNQGAASYSGVFQPGAIFAPFIIVNGSPDALLDSNPNNDPAIYFPFLGANSDKSDHIRLLGNNTFGFEDLANGGDRDFNDIIVKVNLTAIA
;
A
#
# COMPACT_ATOMS: atom_id res chain seq x y z
N MET A 1 18.26 -1.96 -14.78
CA MET A 1 19.01 -2.24 -13.55
C MET A 1 19.92 -1.06 -13.25
N THR A 2 19.44 -0.09 -12.49
CA THR A 2 20.31 0.93 -11.90
C THR A 2 21.07 0.25 -10.76
N THR A 3 22.40 0.22 -10.86
CA THR A 3 23.25 -0.34 -9.80
C THR A 3 23.18 0.58 -8.59
N THR A 4 22.61 0.10 -7.47
CA THR A 4 22.74 0.77 -6.17
C THR A 4 24.22 1.05 -5.92
N THR A 5 24.59 2.32 -5.74
CA THR A 5 25.99 2.71 -5.57
C THR A 5 26.28 2.89 -4.08
N LEU A 6 27.15 2.05 -3.51
CA LEU A 6 27.69 2.24 -2.17
C LEU A 6 28.72 3.35 -2.18
N THR A 7 28.59 4.28 -1.23
CA THR A 7 29.52 5.38 -1.03
C THR A 7 30.01 5.38 0.41
N LEU A 8 31.32 5.23 0.62
CA LEU A 8 31.95 5.63 1.88
C LEU A 8 31.83 7.16 1.97
N VAL A 9 31.13 7.65 2.99
CA VAL A 9 30.88 9.09 3.12
C VAL A 9 32.19 9.81 3.44
N LYS A 10 32.95 9.29 4.42
CA LYS A 10 34.30 9.73 4.78
C LYS A 10 34.96 8.66 5.65
N ASP A 11 36.25 8.44 5.44
CA ASP A 11 37.13 7.75 6.38
C ASP A 11 37.55 8.77 7.45
N ILE A 12 36.80 8.85 8.56
CA ILE A 12 37.01 9.89 9.58
C ILE A 12 38.30 9.60 10.36
N LEU A 13 38.51 8.35 10.77
CA LEU A 13 39.75 7.89 11.39
C LEU A 13 40.57 7.11 10.36
N THR A 14 41.48 7.83 9.69
CA THR A 14 42.18 7.31 8.51
C THR A 14 42.91 6.00 8.75
N GLY A 15 42.78 5.04 7.82
CA GLY A 15 43.47 3.76 7.88
C GLY A 15 42.51 2.63 8.23
N SER A 16 42.98 1.58 8.91
CA SER A 16 42.14 0.41 9.25
C SER A 16 41.40 0.52 10.59
N ASP A 17 41.62 1.61 11.32
CA ASP A 17 40.95 1.87 12.60
C ASP A 17 39.52 2.38 12.36
N SER A 18 38.68 2.42 13.39
CA SER A 18 37.25 2.76 13.23
C SER A 18 36.88 4.07 13.93
N SER A 19 36.22 4.98 13.22
CA SER A 19 35.63 6.19 13.81
C SER A 19 34.37 5.91 14.64
N ASN A 20 33.80 4.71 14.49
CA ASN A 20 32.61 4.20 15.20
C ASN A 20 31.45 5.20 15.26
N PRO A 21 30.93 5.68 14.11
CA PRO A 21 29.79 6.60 14.14
C PRO A 21 28.61 5.96 14.86
N ASN A 22 27.85 6.73 15.64
CA ASN A 22 26.65 6.24 16.31
C ASN A 22 25.62 7.36 16.51
N SER A 23 24.42 6.99 17.00
CA SER A 23 23.35 7.95 17.27
C SER A 23 22.94 8.76 16.02
N LEU A 24 22.96 8.13 14.86
CA LEU A 24 22.64 8.77 13.57
C LEU A 24 21.23 9.38 13.62
N THR A 25 21.17 10.70 13.51
CA THR A 25 19.94 11.48 13.71
C THR A 25 19.77 12.49 12.59
N ASN A 26 18.62 12.45 11.91
CA ASN A 26 18.26 13.45 10.91
C ASN A 26 17.71 14.71 11.59
N VAL A 27 18.34 15.85 11.38
CA VAL A 27 17.83 17.16 11.78
C VAL A 27 17.75 18.04 10.54
N ASN A 28 16.52 18.25 10.06
CA ASN A 28 16.22 19.14 8.93
C ASN A 28 17.07 18.86 7.67
N GLY A 29 17.26 17.59 7.32
CA GLY A 29 18.00 17.19 6.13
C GLY A 29 19.52 17.17 6.30
N THR A 30 20.04 17.33 7.52
CA THR A 30 21.45 17.12 7.86
C THR A 30 21.55 15.93 8.82
N LEU A 31 22.49 15.02 8.55
CA LEU A 31 22.76 13.91 9.47
C LEU A 31 23.69 14.40 10.58
N TYR A 32 23.33 14.13 11.83
CA TYR A 32 24.18 14.32 13.01
C TYR A 32 24.49 12.98 13.66
N PHE A 33 25.69 12.84 14.20
CA PHE A 33 26.15 11.60 14.83
C PHE A 33 27.35 11.87 15.75
N SER A 34 27.65 10.93 16.64
CA SER A 34 28.88 10.92 17.44
C SER A 34 29.93 10.08 16.73
N ALA A 35 31.19 10.55 16.63
CA ALA A 35 32.31 9.82 16.04
C ALA A 35 33.67 10.35 16.53
N THR A 36 34.74 9.58 16.36
CA THR A 36 36.13 9.97 16.67
C THR A 36 37.01 10.04 15.43
N ASP A 37 37.90 11.04 15.38
CA ASP A 37 39.00 11.15 14.40
C ASP A 37 40.36 10.75 14.97
N GLY A 38 40.39 10.16 16.17
CA GLY A 38 41.60 9.74 16.87
C GLY A 38 42.39 10.88 17.53
N THR A 39 42.02 12.15 17.28
CA THR A 39 42.67 13.34 17.87
C THR A 39 41.77 14.02 18.89
N ASN A 40 40.48 14.12 18.61
CA ASN A 40 39.50 14.86 19.43
C ASN A 40 38.58 13.93 20.26
N GLY A 41 38.83 12.61 20.26
CA GLY A 41 37.92 11.65 20.88
C GLY A 41 36.53 11.64 20.23
N PHE A 42 35.52 11.07 20.90
CA PHE A 42 34.14 11.08 20.40
C PHE A 42 33.49 12.44 20.57
N GLU A 43 33.15 13.08 19.45
CA GLU A 43 32.58 14.43 19.41
C GLU A 43 31.36 14.48 18.48
N LEU A 44 30.70 15.64 18.40
CA LEU A 44 29.54 15.83 17.53
C LEU A 44 30.00 16.08 16.09
N TRP A 45 29.59 15.22 15.18
CA TRP A 45 29.82 15.34 13.74
C TRP A 45 28.52 15.59 12.99
N LYS A 46 28.65 16.16 11.80
CA LYS A 46 27.55 16.27 10.83
C LYS A 46 27.97 15.84 9.44
N SER A 47 27.00 15.46 8.61
CA SER A 47 27.21 15.12 7.20
C SER A 47 26.03 15.53 6.31
N ASP A 48 26.35 15.95 5.09
CA ASP A 48 25.42 16.11 3.96
C ASP A 48 25.49 14.93 2.96
N GLY A 49 26.25 13.88 3.30
CA GLY A 49 26.51 12.72 2.45
C GLY A 49 27.68 12.86 1.50
N THR A 50 28.50 13.89 1.66
CA THR A 50 29.79 14.05 0.97
C THR A 50 30.95 14.05 1.97
N ALA A 51 32.15 13.66 1.52
CA ALA A 51 33.34 13.73 2.35
C ALA A 51 33.67 15.16 2.82
N ALA A 52 33.40 16.15 1.96
CA ALA A 52 33.65 17.57 2.26
C ALA A 52 32.66 18.14 3.29
N GLY A 53 31.38 17.77 3.19
CA GLY A 53 30.36 18.17 4.15
C GLY A 53 30.34 17.33 5.43
N THR A 54 31.19 16.31 5.53
CA THR A 54 31.35 15.47 6.73
C THR A 54 32.44 16.05 7.63
N VAL A 55 32.00 16.79 8.65
CA VAL A 55 32.88 17.63 9.47
C VAL A 55 32.51 17.57 10.95
N LEU A 56 33.53 17.73 11.78
CA LEU A 56 33.38 17.99 13.21
C LEU A 56 32.59 19.29 13.40
N VAL A 57 31.50 19.24 14.17
CA VAL A 57 30.69 20.42 14.46
C VAL A 57 31.40 21.29 15.49
N LYS A 58 31.87 20.67 16.57
CA LYS A 58 32.62 21.30 17.66
C LYS A 58 33.38 20.24 18.44
N ASP A 59 34.63 20.53 18.77
CA ASP A 59 35.40 19.84 19.81
C ASP A 59 34.93 20.39 21.16
N ILE A 60 33.98 19.72 21.81
CA ILE A 60 33.41 20.17 23.09
C ILE A 60 34.37 19.86 24.22
N PHE A 61 34.98 18.67 24.25
CA PHE A 61 36.00 18.32 25.24
C PHE A 61 37.37 18.13 24.61
N THR A 62 38.12 19.23 24.60
CA THR A 62 39.41 19.32 23.92
C THR A 62 40.40 18.23 24.30
N GLY A 63 41.03 17.63 23.28
CA GLY A 63 42.03 16.58 23.42
C GLY A 63 41.45 15.20 23.14
N THR A 64 42.15 14.14 23.57
CA THR A 64 41.83 12.76 23.13
C THR A 64 40.65 12.11 23.86
N ASN A 65 40.08 12.76 24.89
CA ASN A 65 39.12 12.12 25.80
C ASN A 65 37.65 12.24 25.32
N GLY A 66 37.31 13.21 24.45
CA GLY A 66 36.01 13.37 23.78
C GLY A 66 34.81 13.68 24.67
N SER A 67 33.85 14.44 24.17
CA SER A 67 32.61 14.81 24.88
C SER A 67 31.55 13.71 24.92
N ASN A 68 31.73 12.65 24.12
CA ASN A 68 30.83 11.49 24.01
C ASN A 68 29.35 11.88 23.82
N PRO A 69 28.94 12.58 22.75
CA PRO A 69 27.54 12.94 22.54
C PRO A 69 26.61 11.73 22.43
N TYR A 70 25.46 11.76 23.14
CA TYR A 70 24.42 10.72 23.07
C TYR A 70 23.00 11.31 23.25
N ASN A 71 21.96 10.49 23.06
CA ASN A 71 20.55 10.91 23.06
C ASN A 71 20.24 12.05 22.07
N LEU A 72 20.87 12.02 20.89
CA LEU A 72 20.65 13.00 19.84
C LEU A 72 19.16 13.06 19.46
N THR A 73 18.54 14.22 19.65
CA THR A 73 17.10 14.42 19.53
C THR A 73 16.80 15.69 18.74
N ASN A 74 16.02 15.56 17.68
CA ASN A 74 15.52 16.71 16.91
C ASN A 74 14.33 17.35 17.62
N VAL A 75 14.45 18.62 17.99
CA VAL A 75 13.34 19.44 18.47
C VAL A 75 13.28 20.70 17.61
N ASN A 76 12.25 20.78 16.75
CA ASN A 76 12.04 21.92 15.85
C ASN A 76 13.28 22.38 15.09
N LYS A 77 13.98 21.44 14.42
CA LYS A 77 15.17 21.70 13.60
C LYS A 77 16.42 22.06 14.40
N THR A 78 16.36 22.04 15.73
CA THR A 78 17.53 22.17 16.61
C THR A 78 17.87 20.78 17.13
N LEU A 79 19.14 20.42 17.09
CA LEU A 79 19.61 19.19 17.72
C LEU A 79 19.80 19.44 19.21
N TYR A 80 19.22 18.59 20.06
CA TYR A 80 19.51 18.49 21.48
C TYR A 80 20.19 17.17 21.78
N PHE A 81 21.15 17.17 22.70
CA PHE A 81 21.92 15.98 23.05
C PHE A 81 22.56 16.15 24.42
N THR A 82 23.01 15.03 24.99
CA THR A 82 23.83 15.04 26.20
C THR A 82 25.29 14.94 25.81
N ALA A 83 26.15 15.77 26.40
CA ALA A 83 27.59 15.72 26.17
C ALA A 83 28.37 16.20 27.41
N TYR A 84 29.59 15.68 27.54
CA TYR A 84 30.53 16.00 28.62
C TYR A 84 31.43 17.18 28.24
N ASP A 85 31.62 18.11 29.17
CA ASP A 85 32.79 18.98 29.17
C ASP A 85 33.50 18.96 30.54
N ALA A 86 34.78 19.35 30.57
CA ALA A 86 35.61 19.27 31.78
C ALA A 86 35.16 20.22 32.92
N THR A 87 34.38 21.25 32.60
CA THR A 87 33.95 22.28 33.55
C THR A 87 32.61 21.94 34.19
N ASN A 88 31.68 21.39 33.42
CA ASN A 88 30.27 21.21 33.77
C ASN A 88 29.85 19.73 33.82
N GLY A 89 30.72 18.79 33.44
CA GLY A 89 30.35 17.37 33.38
C GLY A 89 29.37 17.08 32.23
N PHE A 90 28.57 16.01 32.36
CA PHE A 90 27.53 15.68 31.37
C PHE A 90 26.29 16.55 31.56
N GLU A 91 25.99 17.36 30.56
CA GLU A 91 24.89 18.33 30.60
C GLU A 91 24.08 18.33 29.30
N LEU A 92 23.00 19.12 29.28
CA LEU A 92 22.15 19.30 28.09
C LEU A 92 22.79 20.32 27.16
N TRP A 93 23.06 19.90 25.92
CA TRP A 93 23.58 20.73 24.85
C TRP A 93 22.57 20.88 23.72
N LYS A 94 22.73 21.96 22.95
CA LYS A 94 22.04 22.15 21.68
C LYS A 94 22.99 22.54 20.57
N SER A 95 22.60 22.26 19.33
CA SER A 95 23.35 22.66 18.13
C SER A 95 22.42 23.05 16.98
N ASP A 96 22.81 24.09 16.25
CA ASP A 96 22.27 24.46 14.93
C ASP A 96 23.11 23.93 13.76
N GLY A 97 24.14 23.13 14.06
CA GLY A 97 25.10 22.61 13.10
C GLY A 97 26.36 23.45 12.91
N THR A 98 26.53 24.54 13.67
CA THR A 98 27.75 25.35 13.68
C THR A 98 28.48 25.23 15.02
N ALA A 99 29.79 25.45 15.03
CA ALA A 99 30.56 25.47 16.27
C ALA A 99 30.07 26.58 17.25
N ALA A 100 29.65 27.72 16.71
CA ALA A 100 29.16 28.86 17.50
C ALA A 100 27.77 28.61 18.10
N GLY A 101 26.88 27.96 17.34
CA GLY A 101 25.54 27.57 17.81
C GLY A 101 25.52 26.27 18.61
N THR A 102 26.65 25.59 18.76
CA THR A 102 26.80 24.40 19.62
C THR A 102 27.17 24.84 21.03
N VAL A 103 26.17 24.92 21.90
CA VAL A 103 26.28 25.54 23.22
C VAL A 103 25.58 24.71 24.29
N LEU A 104 26.11 24.81 25.52
CA LEU A 104 25.46 24.34 26.72
C LEU A 104 24.12 25.07 26.88
N VAL A 105 23.03 24.34 27.14
CA VAL A 105 21.71 24.94 27.36
C VAL A 105 21.63 25.52 28.77
N LYS A 106 22.07 24.73 29.75
CA LYS A 106 22.14 25.11 31.17
C LYS A 106 23.12 24.18 31.89
N ASP A 107 23.93 24.76 32.77
CA ASP A 107 24.65 24.01 33.81
C ASP A 107 23.66 23.73 34.95
N ILE A 108 23.06 22.53 34.96
CA ILE A 108 22.03 22.18 35.96
C ILE A 108 22.70 21.89 37.31
N VAL A 109 23.85 21.19 37.31
CA VAL A 109 24.65 20.94 38.51
C VAL A 109 25.96 21.71 38.42
N ALA A 110 26.04 22.83 39.13
CA ALA A 110 27.23 23.68 39.12
C ALA A 110 28.55 22.91 39.32
N GLY A 111 29.42 22.97 38.31
CA GLY A 111 30.75 22.37 38.32
C GLY A 111 30.84 20.99 37.66
N ALA A 112 31.98 20.32 37.80
CA ALA A 112 32.35 19.19 36.93
C ALA A 112 31.59 17.86 37.17
N ASN A 113 30.59 17.84 38.05
CA ASN A 113 29.80 16.63 38.34
C ASN A 113 28.76 16.35 37.25
N GLY A 114 28.13 17.40 36.70
CA GLY A 114 27.08 17.32 35.69
C GLY A 114 25.76 16.69 36.16
N SER A 115 24.70 16.95 35.40
CA SER A 115 23.33 16.49 35.67
C SER A 115 22.93 15.19 34.97
N SER A 116 23.77 14.71 34.04
CA SER A 116 23.59 13.50 33.22
C SER A 116 22.19 13.36 32.60
N PRO A 117 21.75 14.30 31.74
CA PRO A 117 20.45 14.23 31.07
C PRO A 117 20.27 12.96 30.24
N ASN A 118 19.09 12.35 30.31
CA ASN A 118 18.70 11.23 29.46
C ASN A 118 17.19 11.24 29.12
N ASN A 119 16.74 10.27 28.31
CA ASN A 119 15.35 10.15 27.85
C ASN A 119 14.82 11.43 27.16
N LEU A 120 15.68 12.09 26.37
CA LEU A 120 15.32 13.31 25.65
C LEU A 120 14.13 13.04 24.71
N THR A 121 13.03 13.73 24.94
CA THR A 121 11.74 13.48 24.29
C THR A 121 11.11 14.80 23.86
N ASN A 122 10.82 14.94 22.57
CA ASN A 122 10.11 16.10 22.05
C ASN A 122 8.59 15.95 22.27
N VAL A 123 7.99 16.91 22.96
CA VAL A 123 6.53 17.04 23.10
C VAL A 123 6.13 18.45 22.68
N ASN A 124 5.49 18.57 21.51
CA ASN A 124 4.99 19.83 20.96
C ASN A 124 6.02 20.97 21.01
N SER A 125 7.26 20.73 20.58
CA SER A 125 8.37 21.70 20.56
C SER A 125 9.06 21.96 21.90
N THR A 126 8.58 21.36 22.99
CA THR A 126 9.26 21.40 24.29
C THR A 126 10.05 20.12 24.46
N LEU A 127 11.32 20.23 24.84
CA LEU A 127 12.13 19.07 25.17
C LEU A 127 11.84 18.68 26.62
N TYR A 128 11.43 17.44 26.84
CA TYR A 128 11.37 16.80 28.16
C TYR A 128 12.53 15.83 28.29
N PHE A 129 13.10 15.75 29.49
CA PHE A 129 14.23 14.88 29.77
C PHE A 129 14.32 14.63 31.27
N VAL A 130 15.22 13.73 31.64
CA VAL A 130 15.42 13.33 33.02
C VAL A 130 16.85 13.69 33.43
N ALA A 131 17.00 14.42 34.53
CA ALA A 131 18.29 14.93 34.99
C ALA A 131 18.33 15.02 36.52
N ASN A 132 19.54 15.02 37.09
CA ASN A 132 19.77 15.18 38.52
C ASN A 132 20.40 16.55 38.79
N ASP A 133 19.80 17.36 39.66
CA ASP A 133 20.31 18.69 40.02
C ASP A 133 21.17 18.71 41.30
N GLY A 134 21.49 17.53 41.83
CA GLY A 134 22.27 17.36 43.06
C GLY A 134 21.50 17.68 44.35
N MET A 135 20.25 18.14 44.26
CA MET A 135 19.41 18.50 45.40
C MET A 135 18.17 17.62 45.50
N ASN A 136 17.45 17.47 44.39
CA ASN A 136 16.17 16.75 44.27
C ASN A 136 16.35 15.36 43.63
N GLY A 137 17.59 14.92 43.41
CA GLY A 137 17.87 13.66 42.73
C GLY A 137 17.41 13.69 41.26
N ARG A 138 17.26 12.51 40.65
CA ARG A 138 16.90 12.37 39.23
C ARG A 138 15.39 12.56 39.04
N GLU A 139 14.99 13.63 38.36
CA GLU A 139 13.59 14.06 38.23
C GLU A 139 13.23 14.42 36.78
N LEU A 140 11.96 14.77 36.52
CA LEU A 140 11.48 15.22 35.21
C LEU A 140 11.78 16.71 35.00
N TRP A 141 12.49 17.03 33.92
CA TRP A 141 12.85 18.38 33.49
C TRP A 141 12.25 18.71 32.12
N LYS A 142 12.13 20.01 31.84
CA LYS A 142 11.79 20.51 30.52
C LYS A 142 12.69 21.67 30.09
N SER A 143 12.80 21.87 28.78
CA SER A 143 13.54 22.99 28.18
C SER A 143 12.85 23.50 26.91
N ASP A 144 12.87 24.82 26.73
CA ASP A 144 12.55 25.51 25.47
C ASP A 144 13.82 25.85 24.65
N GLY A 145 14.98 25.38 25.10
CA GLY A 145 16.29 25.69 24.52
C GLY A 145 17.00 26.87 25.13
N THR A 146 16.42 27.55 26.12
CA THR A 146 17.07 28.63 26.87
C THR A 146 17.41 28.18 28.29
N GLU A 147 18.41 28.82 28.90
CA GLU A 147 18.77 28.56 30.30
C GLU A 147 17.58 28.84 31.24
N ALA A 148 16.86 29.94 31.01
CA ALA A 148 15.70 30.33 31.82
C ALA A 148 14.50 29.38 31.68
N GLY A 149 14.26 28.87 30.47
CA GLY A 149 13.20 27.89 30.20
C GLY A 149 13.59 26.45 30.55
N THR A 150 14.83 26.20 30.99
CA THR A 150 15.29 24.88 31.42
C THR A 150 15.06 24.71 32.93
N VAL A 151 13.98 24.03 33.28
CA VAL A 151 13.45 23.98 34.65
C VAL A 151 12.96 22.58 35.03
N LEU A 152 13.05 22.28 36.32
CA LEU A 152 12.40 21.14 36.94
C LEU A 152 10.88 21.26 36.75
N VAL A 153 10.23 20.20 36.28
CA VAL A 153 8.77 20.18 36.09
C VAL A 153 8.07 20.03 37.44
N LYS A 154 8.52 19.05 38.23
CA LYS A 154 8.04 18.74 39.57
C LYS A 154 9.11 17.93 40.30
N ASP A 155 9.33 18.25 41.57
CA ASP A 155 10.01 17.36 42.52
C ASP A 155 8.98 16.31 42.97
N ILE A 156 9.01 15.12 42.34
CA ILE A 156 8.01 14.07 42.60
C ILE A 156 8.36 13.33 43.90
N LEU A 157 9.64 12.98 44.09
CA LEU A 157 10.12 12.35 45.31
C LEU A 157 11.12 13.26 46.02
N THR A 158 10.66 13.89 47.10
CA THR A 158 11.46 14.88 47.82
C THR A 158 12.78 14.30 48.35
N GLY A 159 13.88 15.01 48.10
CA GLY A 159 15.22 14.69 48.61
C GLY A 159 16.16 14.15 47.54
N ALA A 160 17.41 13.86 47.93
CA ALA A 160 18.50 13.63 46.97
C ALA A 160 18.41 12.30 46.19
N ASN A 161 17.49 11.40 46.54
CA ASN A 161 17.30 10.13 45.82
C ASN A 161 16.58 10.34 44.48
N GLY A 162 15.57 11.24 44.45
CA GLY A 162 14.72 11.50 43.28
C GLY A 162 13.87 10.31 42.82
N SER A 163 12.92 10.59 41.94
CA SER A 163 11.87 9.67 41.49
C SER A 163 12.25 8.79 40.28
N SER A 164 13.38 9.11 39.64
CA SER A 164 13.97 8.44 38.47
C SER A 164 12.98 8.14 37.33
N PRO A 165 12.33 9.18 36.73
CA PRO A 165 11.40 8.95 35.62
C PRO A 165 12.05 8.24 34.43
N ASN A 166 11.29 7.38 33.76
CA ASN A 166 11.73 6.66 32.56
C ASN A 166 10.57 6.43 31.56
N ASN A 167 10.87 5.88 30.39
CA ASN A 167 9.90 5.60 29.33
C ASN A 167 9.05 6.82 28.95
N LEU A 168 9.71 7.97 28.76
CA LEU A 168 9.04 9.22 28.37
C LEU A 168 8.41 9.06 26.98
N THR A 169 7.08 9.10 26.91
CA THR A 169 6.30 8.87 25.70
C THR A 169 5.30 10.00 25.47
N ASN A 170 5.37 10.63 24.29
CA ASN A 170 4.39 11.62 23.86
C ASN A 170 3.11 10.95 23.34
N VAL A 171 1.97 11.27 23.94
CA VAL A 171 0.64 10.87 23.45
C VAL A 171 -0.19 12.13 23.23
N ASN A 172 -0.34 12.53 21.98
CA ASN A 172 -1.12 13.70 21.55
C ASN A 172 -0.80 15.00 22.34
N GLY A 173 0.47 15.22 22.68
CA GLY A 173 0.92 16.42 23.40
C GLY A 173 0.91 16.32 24.92
N THR A 174 0.47 15.20 25.48
CA THR A 174 0.64 14.87 26.90
C THR A 174 1.84 13.92 27.04
N LEU A 175 2.74 14.21 27.97
CA LEU A 175 3.85 13.32 28.28
C LEU A 175 3.37 12.26 29.26
N TYR A 176 3.55 10.99 28.91
CA TYR A 176 3.39 9.84 29.80
C TYR A 176 4.76 9.28 30.15
N PHE A 177 4.92 8.80 31.37
CA PHE A 177 6.19 8.25 31.84
C PHE A 177 5.94 7.37 33.06
N VAL A 178 6.97 6.63 33.44
CA VAL A 178 6.97 5.75 34.60
C VAL A 178 7.86 6.36 35.66
N VAL A 179 7.39 6.40 36.89
CA VAL A 179 8.10 7.06 37.98
C VAL A 179 7.79 6.38 39.30
N TYR A 180 8.80 6.34 40.19
CA TYR A 180 8.66 5.81 41.54
C TYR A 180 8.32 6.91 42.54
N ASP A 181 7.35 6.65 43.40
CA ASP A 181 7.13 7.41 44.63
C ASP A 181 6.98 6.50 45.86
N ASP A 182 7.26 7.01 47.06
CA ASP A 182 7.25 6.22 48.31
C ASP A 182 5.84 5.68 48.68
N THR A 183 4.78 6.25 48.12
CA THR A 183 3.39 5.91 48.43
C THR A 183 2.86 4.82 47.51
N ASN A 184 3.04 4.96 46.20
CA ASN A 184 2.44 4.14 45.16
C ASN A 184 3.45 3.28 44.40
N GLY A 185 4.75 3.35 44.74
CA GLY A 185 5.80 2.65 44.00
C GLY A 185 5.95 3.15 42.56
N SER A 186 6.41 2.27 41.65
CA SER A 186 6.63 2.58 40.24
C SER A 186 5.34 2.39 39.43
N GLU A 187 4.74 3.50 39.00
CA GLU A 187 3.42 3.56 38.37
C GLU A 187 3.41 4.48 37.13
N LEU A 188 2.29 4.48 36.40
CA LEU A 188 2.09 5.32 35.24
C LEU A 188 1.68 6.75 35.64
N TRP A 189 2.45 7.73 35.19
CA TRP A 189 2.21 9.15 35.40
C TRP A 189 2.06 9.90 34.08
N LYS A 190 1.46 11.09 34.17
CA LYS A 190 1.37 12.02 33.05
C LYS A 190 1.75 13.45 33.44
N SER A 191 2.14 14.26 32.47
CA SER A 191 2.43 15.68 32.63
C SER A 191 2.00 16.50 31.41
N ASP A 192 1.50 17.71 31.68
CA ASP A 192 1.30 18.79 30.70
C ASP A 192 2.47 19.80 30.70
N GLY A 193 3.53 19.51 31.45
CA GLY A 193 4.68 20.39 31.65
C GLY A 193 4.58 21.33 32.84
N THR A 194 3.53 21.24 33.65
CA THR A 194 3.39 21.99 34.91
C THR A 194 3.47 21.07 36.12
N ALA A 195 3.84 21.60 37.29
CA ALA A 195 3.85 20.82 38.53
C ALA A 195 2.44 20.30 38.90
N ASN A 196 1.39 21.07 38.62
CA ASN A 196 0.01 20.70 38.93
C ASN A 196 -0.54 19.65 37.95
N GLY A 197 -0.18 19.73 36.67
CA GLY A 197 -0.55 18.74 35.66
C GLY A 197 0.30 17.48 35.68
N THR A 198 1.38 17.44 36.49
CA THR A 198 2.20 16.25 36.72
C THR A 198 1.58 15.38 37.83
N VAL A 199 0.84 14.34 37.43
CA VAL A 199 0.02 13.53 38.33
C VAL A 199 0.08 12.04 37.98
N LEU A 200 -0.12 11.20 38.99
CA LEU A 200 -0.40 9.78 38.85
C LEU A 200 -1.64 9.57 37.97
N VAL A 201 -1.57 8.65 37.03
CA VAL A 201 -2.74 8.28 36.20
C VAL A 201 -3.64 7.32 36.98
N LYS A 202 -3.04 6.28 37.57
CA LYS A 202 -3.70 5.27 38.40
C LYS A 202 -2.67 4.52 39.23
N ASP A 203 -2.98 4.26 40.50
CA ASP A 203 -2.28 3.25 41.32
C ASP A 203 -2.80 1.86 40.90
N ILE A 204 -2.07 1.19 39.99
CA ILE A 204 -2.51 -0.10 39.45
C ILE A 204 -2.29 -1.20 40.49
N ARG A 205 -1.15 -1.20 41.18
CA ARG A 205 -0.83 -2.19 42.20
C ARG A 205 -0.91 -1.57 43.59
N THR A 206 -2.12 -1.54 44.12
CA THR A 206 -2.39 -0.88 45.40
C THR A 206 -1.55 -1.41 46.58
N GLY A 207 -1.19 -0.50 47.48
CA GLY A 207 -0.46 -0.79 48.72
C GLY A 207 0.87 -0.03 48.79
N ALA A 208 1.26 0.40 50.00
CA ALA A 208 2.39 1.29 50.19
C ALA A 208 3.70 0.74 49.57
N GLY A 209 4.22 1.42 48.55
CA GLY A 209 5.46 1.08 47.86
C GLY A 209 5.38 -0.15 46.92
N ASN A 210 4.20 -0.74 46.73
CA ASN A 210 4.00 -1.77 45.71
C ASN A 210 4.12 -1.14 44.33
N SER A 211 4.64 -1.87 43.34
CA SER A 211 4.87 -1.32 41.99
C SER A 211 4.22 -2.19 40.93
N SER A 212 3.43 -1.59 40.05
CA SER A 212 2.93 -2.25 38.83
C SER A 212 3.99 -2.32 37.72
N SER A 213 5.06 -1.54 37.86
CA SER A 213 6.23 -1.47 36.96
C SER A 213 5.84 -1.37 35.48
N PRO A 214 5.18 -0.26 35.05
CA PRO A 214 4.77 -0.12 33.68
C PRO A 214 5.93 -0.13 32.68
N GLU A 215 5.76 -0.76 31.53
CA GLU A 215 6.80 -0.86 30.48
C GLU A 215 6.20 -0.79 29.06
N TYR A 216 7.05 -0.54 28.05
CA TYR A 216 6.69 -0.48 26.63
C TYR A 216 5.56 0.53 26.30
N LEU A 217 5.60 1.72 26.91
CA LEU A 217 4.62 2.78 26.70
C LEU A 217 4.49 3.15 25.22
N THR A 218 3.40 2.72 24.58
CA THR A 218 3.18 2.77 23.13
C THR A 218 1.90 3.52 22.80
N ASN A 219 2.00 4.59 22.01
CA ASN A 219 0.86 5.35 21.54
C ASN A 219 0.20 4.66 20.32
N VAL A 220 -1.08 4.33 20.42
CA VAL A 220 -1.92 3.85 19.32
C VAL A 220 -3.13 4.76 19.19
N ASN A 221 -3.10 5.66 18.19
CA ASN A 221 -4.19 6.59 17.87
C ASN A 221 -4.68 7.42 19.08
N GLY A 222 -3.77 7.81 19.98
CA GLY A 222 -4.09 8.62 21.16
C GLY A 222 -4.45 7.83 22.42
N ILE A 223 -4.50 6.50 22.35
CA ILE A 223 -4.60 5.61 23.50
C ILE A 223 -3.20 5.08 23.81
N LEU A 224 -2.80 5.16 25.08
CA LEU A 224 -1.53 4.59 25.53
C LEU A 224 -1.75 3.11 25.87
N TYR A 225 -0.94 2.24 25.26
CA TYR A 225 -0.83 0.83 25.63
C TYR A 225 0.50 0.59 26.34
N PHE A 226 0.48 -0.27 27.34
CA PHE A 226 1.66 -0.57 28.16
C PHE A 226 1.47 -1.90 28.88
N LEU A 227 2.54 -2.42 29.45
CA LEU A 227 2.50 -3.61 30.29
C LEU A 227 2.46 -3.21 31.74
N ALA A 228 1.70 -3.90 32.59
CA ALA A 228 1.73 -3.68 34.04
C ALA A 228 1.29 -4.94 34.80
N ASP A 229 1.72 -5.05 36.06
CA ASP A 229 1.33 -6.12 37.01
C ASP A 229 0.49 -5.53 38.15
N ASP A 230 -0.79 -5.90 38.24
CA ASP A 230 -1.68 -5.47 39.34
C ASP A 230 -1.56 -6.33 40.62
N GLY A 231 -0.64 -7.29 40.62
CA GLY A 231 -0.41 -8.23 41.73
C GLY A 231 -1.40 -9.40 41.78
N THR A 232 -2.38 -9.46 40.86
CA THR A 232 -3.39 -10.52 40.80
C THR A 232 -3.34 -11.29 39.48
N ASN A 233 -3.23 -10.59 38.35
CA ASN A 233 -3.23 -11.14 37.00
C ASN A 233 -1.82 -11.26 36.40
N GLY A 234 -0.78 -10.95 37.19
CA GLY A 234 0.59 -10.88 36.70
C GLY A 234 0.78 -9.78 35.66
N ARG A 235 1.89 -9.83 34.92
CA ARG A 235 2.20 -8.83 33.90
C ARG A 235 1.40 -9.08 32.62
N GLU A 236 0.53 -8.12 32.30
CA GLU A 236 -0.43 -8.21 31.19
C GLU A 236 -0.49 -6.92 30.37
N LEU A 237 -1.26 -6.92 29.27
CA LEU A 237 -1.50 -5.74 28.44
C LEU A 237 -2.55 -4.81 29.07
N TRP A 238 -2.17 -3.56 29.31
CA TRP A 238 -3.04 -2.48 29.80
C TRP A 238 -3.18 -1.37 28.76
N LYS A 239 -4.25 -0.58 28.91
CA LYS A 239 -4.45 0.65 28.14
C LYS A 239 -4.87 1.80 29.03
N SER A 240 -4.63 3.03 28.58
CA SER A 240 -5.05 4.27 29.24
C SER A 240 -5.43 5.36 28.23
N ASP A 241 -6.52 6.07 28.50
CA ASP A 241 -6.89 7.34 27.85
C ASP A 241 -6.37 8.58 28.62
N GLY A 242 -5.56 8.34 29.66
CA GLY A 242 -5.06 9.37 30.56
C GLY A 242 -5.91 9.61 31.80
N THR A 243 -7.01 8.90 31.98
CA THR A 243 -7.84 8.96 33.19
C THR A 243 -7.71 7.67 34.00
N GLU A 244 -7.94 7.75 35.30
CA GLU A 244 -7.96 6.57 36.18
C GLU A 244 -9.00 5.52 35.71
N ALA A 245 -10.19 5.99 35.32
CA ALA A 245 -11.29 5.14 34.85
C ALA A 245 -10.99 4.48 33.50
N GLY A 246 -10.33 5.18 32.59
CA GLY A 246 -9.91 4.65 31.29
C GLY A 246 -8.61 3.83 31.35
N THR A 247 -7.98 3.73 32.53
CA THR A 247 -6.78 2.91 32.74
C THR A 247 -7.16 1.50 33.22
N VAL A 248 -7.17 0.56 32.28
CA VAL A 248 -7.75 -0.78 32.47
C VAL A 248 -6.91 -1.87 31.82
N LEU A 249 -6.97 -3.06 32.42
CA LEU A 249 -6.50 -4.31 31.83
C LEU A 249 -7.26 -4.55 30.51
N VAL A 250 -6.55 -4.83 29.42
CA VAL A 250 -7.18 -5.12 28.13
C VAL A 250 -7.73 -6.53 28.11
N LYS A 251 -6.91 -7.50 28.54
CA LYS A 251 -7.25 -8.91 28.66
C LYS A 251 -6.28 -9.59 29.62
N ASP A 252 -6.79 -10.44 30.49
CA ASP A 252 -6.01 -11.45 31.23
C ASP A 252 -5.77 -12.63 30.27
N ILE A 253 -4.61 -12.64 29.60
CA ILE A 253 -4.30 -13.66 28.58
C ILE A 253 -3.92 -14.97 29.26
N LEU A 254 -3.08 -14.92 30.30
CA LEU A 254 -2.72 -16.08 31.11
C LEU A 254 -3.14 -15.86 32.57
N THR A 255 -4.23 -16.52 32.95
CA THR A 255 -4.87 -16.32 34.26
C THR A 255 -3.93 -16.58 35.44
N GLY A 256 -3.93 -15.66 36.40
CA GLY A 256 -3.21 -15.78 37.67
C GLY A 256 -1.91 -14.98 37.71
N VAL A 257 -1.20 -15.06 38.84
CA VAL A 257 -0.09 -14.14 39.17
C VAL A 257 1.13 -14.22 38.25
N ASN A 258 1.22 -15.22 37.39
CA ASN A 258 2.33 -15.34 36.44
C ASN A 258 2.16 -14.38 35.25
N GLY A 259 0.92 -14.16 34.78
CA GLY A 259 0.60 -13.35 33.61
C GLY A 259 1.24 -13.84 32.30
N SER A 260 0.83 -13.25 31.18
CA SER A 260 1.28 -13.62 29.83
C SER A 260 2.62 -12.99 29.42
N SER A 261 3.15 -12.09 30.26
CA SER A 261 4.39 -11.34 30.06
C SER A 261 4.56 -10.80 28.63
N PRO A 262 3.62 -9.97 28.13
CA PRO A 262 3.72 -9.50 26.75
C PRO A 262 4.99 -8.69 26.52
N ASN A 263 5.42 -8.50 25.28
CA ASN A 263 6.55 -7.62 24.95
C ASN A 263 6.47 -7.10 23.50
N ASN A 264 7.39 -6.19 23.14
CA ASN A 264 7.53 -5.63 21.80
C ASN A 264 6.25 -4.95 21.23
N LEU A 265 5.54 -4.19 22.07
CA LEU A 265 4.33 -3.46 21.67
C LEU A 265 4.59 -2.56 20.44
N THR A 266 3.88 -2.82 19.35
CA THR A 266 4.10 -2.15 18.05
C THR A 266 2.78 -1.75 17.41
N ASN A 267 2.63 -0.46 17.09
CA ASN A 267 1.47 0.06 16.38
C ASN A 267 1.61 -0.19 14.86
N VAL A 268 0.65 -0.89 14.27
CA VAL A 268 0.52 -1.07 12.81
C VAL A 268 -0.86 -0.57 12.39
N ASN A 269 -0.90 0.63 11.81
CA ASN A 269 -2.12 1.27 11.30
C ASN A 269 -3.31 1.29 12.30
N GLY A 270 -3.03 1.47 13.59
CA GLY A 270 -4.06 1.53 14.64
C GLY A 270 -4.40 0.19 15.29
N THR A 271 -3.81 -0.91 14.83
CA THR A 271 -3.86 -2.20 15.53
C THR A 271 -2.56 -2.38 16.30
N LEU A 272 -2.65 -2.79 17.57
CA LEU A 272 -1.47 -3.11 18.36
C LEU A 272 -1.06 -4.56 18.11
N TYR A 273 0.20 -4.78 17.76
CA TYR A 273 0.83 -6.10 17.68
C TYR A 273 1.87 -6.27 18.79
N PHE A 274 1.97 -7.48 19.31
CA PHE A 274 2.88 -7.79 20.41
C PHE A 274 3.14 -9.30 20.50
N VAL A 275 4.07 -9.68 21.35
CA VAL A 275 4.35 -11.08 21.67
C VAL A 275 3.78 -11.38 23.05
N ALA A 276 3.15 -12.53 23.26
CA ALA A 276 2.65 -12.96 24.57
C ALA A 276 2.52 -14.49 24.68
N ASN A 277 2.53 -15.01 25.91
CA ASN A 277 2.39 -16.43 26.20
C ASN A 277 1.08 -16.73 26.95
N ASP A 278 0.21 -17.54 26.34
CA ASP A 278 -1.08 -17.94 26.91
C ASP A 278 -1.03 -19.23 27.76
N GLY A 279 0.18 -19.72 28.04
CA GLY A 279 0.43 -20.96 28.77
C GLY A 279 0.23 -22.24 27.94
N THR A 280 -0.19 -22.13 26.68
CA THR A 280 -0.42 -23.26 25.78
C THR A 280 0.50 -23.21 24.55
N ASN A 281 0.65 -22.03 23.95
CA ASN A 281 1.31 -21.84 22.65
C ASN A 281 2.71 -21.19 22.74
N GLY A 282 3.26 -21.00 23.95
CA GLY A 282 4.52 -20.26 24.11
C GLY A 282 4.38 -18.77 23.73
N TYR A 283 5.50 -18.07 23.58
CA TYR A 283 5.54 -16.65 23.21
C TYR A 283 5.36 -16.47 21.70
N GLU A 284 4.15 -16.07 21.30
CA GLU A 284 3.74 -16.02 19.89
C GLU A 284 3.20 -14.64 19.47
N LEU A 285 2.86 -14.47 18.19
CA LEU A 285 2.32 -13.20 17.67
C LEU A 285 0.86 -12.99 18.08
N TRP A 286 0.59 -11.92 18.81
CA TRP A 286 -0.74 -11.45 19.19
C TRP A 286 -1.06 -10.10 18.58
N LYS A 287 -2.36 -9.81 18.48
CA LYS A 287 -2.88 -8.48 18.14
C LYS A 287 -3.99 -8.04 19.07
N SER A 288 -4.22 -6.73 19.18
CA SER A 288 -5.32 -6.13 19.93
C SER A 288 -5.86 -4.88 19.23
N ASP A 289 -7.20 -4.73 19.25
CA ASP A 289 -7.92 -3.50 18.93
C ASP A 289 -8.23 -2.65 20.19
N GLY A 290 -7.70 -3.06 21.35
CA GLY A 290 -7.98 -2.46 22.65
C GLY A 290 -9.15 -3.06 23.41
N THR A 291 -9.79 -4.11 22.90
CA THR A 291 -10.84 -4.85 23.60
C THR A 291 -10.37 -6.26 23.95
N ALA A 292 -10.97 -6.87 24.99
CA ALA A 292 -10.67 -8.26 25.34
C ALA A 292 -10.99 -9.25 24.20
N ASN A 293 -12.06 -8.99 23.43
CA ASN A 293 -12.46 -9.86 22.33
C ASN A 293 -11.57 -9.70 21.09
N GLY A 294 -11.12 -8.48 20.80
CA GLY A 294 -10.17 -8.22 19.72
C GLY A 294 -8.71 -8.51 20.08
N THR A 295 -8.43 -8.92 21.32
CA THR A 295 -7.11 -9.37 21.77
C THR A 295 -6.96 -10.87 21.57
N VAL A 296 -6.30 -11.25 20.47
CA VAL A 296 -6.28 -12.62 19.96
C VAL A 296 -4.89 -13.01 19.45
N LEU A 297 -4.57 -14.31 19.57
CA LEU A 297 -3.43 -14.93 18.90
C LEU A 297 -3.62 -14.77 17.39
N VAL A 298 -2.61 -14.26 16.70
CA VAL A 298 -2.61 -14.14 15.24
C VAL A 298 -2.23 -15.48 14.63
N LYS A 299 -1.14 -16.08 15.11
CA LYS A 299 -0.64 -17.37 14.68
C LYS A 299 0.29 -17.96 15.73
N ASP A 300 0.13 -19.26 15.97
CA ASP A 300 1.13 -20.12 16.59
C ASP A 300 2.17 -20.48 15.51
N ILE A 301 3.31 -19.79 15.51
CA ILE A 301 4.37 -19.94 14.50
C ILE A 301 5.23 -21.16 14.83
N PHE A 302 5.69 -21.27 16.08
CA PHE A 302 6.36 -22.47 16.57
C PHE A 302 5.34 -23.39 17.22
N THR A 303 4.81 -24.33 16.43
CA THR A 303 3.68 -25.15 16.86
C THR A 303 3.88 -25.86 18.19
N GLY A 304 2.91 -25.72 19.10
CA GLY A 304 2.92 -26.39 20.40
C GLY A 304 3.31 -25.43 21.54
N SER A 305 3.93 -25.94 22.61
CA SER A 305 4.24 -25.13 23.80
C SER A 305 5.57 -24.38 23.73
N ASP A 306 6.32 -24.57 22.65
CA ASP A 306 7.59 -23.89 22.41
C ASP A 306 7.33 -22.47 21.89
N SER A 307 8.35 -21.61 21.85
CA SER A 307 8.20 -20.20 21.48
C SER A 307 8.91 -19.91 20.16
N SER A 308 8.29 -19.10 19.31
CA SER A 308 8.93 -18.59 18.09
C SER A 308 9.97 -17.50 18.33
N ASP A 309 10.15 -17.08 19.59
CA ASP A 309 11.12 -16.07 20.04
C ASP A 309 11.09 -14.79 19.18
N LEU A 310 9.86 -14.40 18.83
CA LEU A 310 9.57 -13.33 17.89
C LEU A 310 10.10 -11.98 18.39
N SER A 311 10.78 -11.23 17.50
CA SER A 311 11.35 -9.93 17.86
C SER A 311 11.47 -8.96 16.66
N LYS A 312 11.89 -7.72 16.94
CA LYS A 312 12.11 -6.65 15.94
C LYS A 312 10.87 -6.27 15.13
N LEU A 313 9.69 -6.30 15.76
CA LEU A 313 8.43 -5.90 15.15
C LEU A 313 8.54 -4.52 14.52
N THR A 314 8.32 -4.45 13.21
CA THR A 314 8.52 -3.24 12.41
C THR A 314 7.36 -3.08 11.44
N ASN A 315 6.65 -1.94 11.54
CA ASN A 315 5.61 -1.58 10.58
C ASN A 315 6.24 -1.05 9.27
N VAL A 316 5.91 -1.70 8.15
CA VAL A 316 6.24 -1.23 6.80
C VAL A 316 4.94 -1.09 6.01
N ASN A 317 4.44 0.14 5.88
CA ASN A 317 3.21 0.47 5.12
C ASN A 317 1.98 -0.38 5.49
N GLY A 318 1.81 -0.73 6.77
CA GLY A 318 0.66 -1.50 7.25
C GLY A 318 0.88 -3.02 7.29
N THR A 319 2.01 -3.51 6.78
CA THR A 319 2.43 -4.90 6.98
C THR A 319 3.44 -4.95 8.13
N LEU A 320 3.24 -5.87 9.06
CA LEU A 320 4.18 -6.11 10.14
C LEU A 320 5.30 -7.04 9.64
N TYR A 321 6.55 -6.63 9.83
CA TYR A 321 7.73 -7.47 9.60
C TYR A 321 8.45 -7.74 10.92
N PHE A 322 9.00 -8.94 11.06
CA PHE A 322 9.68 -9.36 12.28
C PHE A 322 10.59 -10.55 11.99
N GLN A 323 11.42 -10.89 12.97
CA GLN A 323 12.15 -12.14 13.00
C GLN A 323 11.40 -13.15 13.86
N ALA A 324 11.33 -14.42 13.42
CA ALA A 324 10.76 -15.53 14.19
C ALA A 324 11.35 -16.87 13.76
N ASP A 325 11.30 -17.86 14.66
CA ASP A 325 11.64 -19.26 14.40
C ASP A 325 10.36 -20.12 14.38
N ASP A 326 10.21 -20.98 13.38
CA ASP A 326 9.10 -21.94 13.25
C ASP A 326 9.49 -23.37 13.64
N GLY A 327 10.67 -23.54 14.23
CA GLY A 327 11.24 -24.84 14.60
C GLY A 327 11.80 -25.63 13.43
N THR A 328 11.74 -25.10 12.21
CA THR A 328 12.22 -25.76 10.98
C THR A 328 13.30 -24.94 10.27
N ASN A 329 13.13 -23.63 10.19
CA ASN A 329 13.97 -22.72 9.40
C ASN A 329 14.89 -21.84 10.27
N GLY A 330 14.79 -21.92 11.60
CA GLY A 330 15.51 -21.01 12.49
C GLY A 330 14.98 -19.58 12.38
N PHE A 331 15.72 -18.64 12.95
CA PHE A 331 15.30 -17.23 13.00
C PHE A 331 15.40 -16.50 11.65
N GLU A 332 14.27 -16.39 10.95
CA GLU A 332 14.20 -15.85 9.59
C GLU A 332 13.28 -14.62 9.47
N LEU A 333 13.22 -14.01 8.28
CA LEU A 333 12.33 -12.88 8.01
C LEU A 333 10.89 -13.33 7.82
N TRP A 334 9.98 -12.86 8.66
CA TRP A 334 8.54 -13.09 8.58
C TRP A 334 7.76 -11.80 8.34
N LYS A 335 6.53 -11.95 7.82
CA LYS A 335 5.56 -10.87 7.70
C LYS A 335 4.17 -11.30 8.17
N SER A 336 3.34 -10.32 8.54
CA SER A 336 1.92 -10.51 8.86
C SER A 336 1.06 -9.35 8.38
N ASP A 337 -0.13 -9.68 7.86
CA ASP A 337 -1.24 -8.75 7.60
C ASP A 337 -2.26 -8.70 8.76
N GLY A 338 -1.99 -9.43 9.85
CA GLY A 338 -2.88 -9.58 10.99
C GLY A 338 -3.78 -10.80 10.96
N THR A 339 -3.68 -11.65 9.94
CA THR A 339 -4.37 -12.94 9.86
C THR A 339 -3.40 -14.11 9.99
N ALA A 340 -3.89 -15.27 10.41
CA ALA A 340 -3.07 -16.48 10.46
C ALA A 340 -2.52 -16.87 9.07
N ASN A 341 -3.33 -16.72 8.03
CA ASN A 341 -2.95 -17.06 6.65
C ASN A 341 -1.95 -16.08 6.04
N GLY A 342 -2.08 -14.78 6.35
CA GLY A 342 -1.14 -13.76 5.91
C GLY A 342 0.11 -13.65 6.80
N THR A 343 0.21 -14.44 7.87
CA THR A 343 1.41 -14.55 8.70
C THR A 343 2.31 -15.66 8.15
N VAL A 344 3.32 -15.27 7.39
CA VAL A 344 4.14 -16.19 6.57
C VAL A 344 5.62 -15.81 6.59
N LEU A 345 6.46 -16.84 6.45
CA LEU A 345 7.87 -16.69 6.15
C LEU A 345 8.03 -15.94 4.83
N VAL A 346 8.79 -14.85 4.83
CA VAL A 346 9.09 -14.10 3.61
C VAL A 346 10.15 -14.82 2.79
N LYS A 347 11.22 -15.26 3.45
CA LYS A 347 12.33 -15.99 2.86
C LYS A 347 13.16 -16.68 3.94
N ASP A 348 13.50 -17.94 3.71
CA ASP A 348 14.63 -18.60 4.36
C ASP A 348 15.93 -18.09 3.70
N ILE A 349 16.60 -17.15 4.38
CA ILE A 349 17.83 -16.52 3.90
C ILE A 349 19.05 -17.40 4.21
N ASN A 350 19.09 -18.03 5.39
CA ASN A 350 20.16 -18.93 5.82
C ASN A 350 19.75 -20.40 5.66
N ILE A 351 19.76 -20.86 4.41
CA ILE A 351 19.42 -22.25 4.07
C ILE A 351 20.46 -23.20 4.69
N GLY A 352 20.14 -23.79 5.83
CA GLY A 352 21.05 -24.65 6.59
C GLY A 352 21.62 -25.81 5.77
N THR A 353 22.83 -26.27 6.12
CA THR A 353 23.44 -27.45 5.48
C THR A 353 22.60 -28.69 5.76
N ASN A 354 21.97 -29.24 4.71
CA ASN A 354 21.08 -30.42 4.67
C ASN A 354 19.59 -30.19 4.97
N GLY A 355 19.08 -28.95 4.95
CA GLY A 355 17.64 -28.69 5.09
C GLY A 355 17.08 -29.03 6.49
N LEU A 356 17.96 -29.06 7.50
CA LEU A 356 17.61 -29.18 8.91
C LEU A 356 18.10 -27.87 9.57
N GLY A 357 17.18 -26.92 9.76
CA GLY A 357 17.47 -25.56 10.20
C GLY A 357 17.88 -25.48 11.67
N ALA A 358 19.18 -25.28 11.90
CA ALA A 358 19.72 -24.95 13.21
C ALA A 358 20.43 -23.58 13.25
N ASN A 359 20.53 -22.87 12.12
CA ASN A 359 21.16 -21.56 12.05
C ASN A 359 20.18 -20.58 11.38
N GLY A 360 19.73 -19.56 12.11
CA GLY A 360 18.92 -18.48 11.54
C GLY A 360 19.76 -17.40 10.87
N SER A 361 19.08 -16.39 10.34
CA SER A 361 19.70 -15.22 9.68
C SER A 361 20.04 -14.07 10.63
N ASP A 362 19.68 -14.17 11.92
CA ASP A 362 20.03 -13.24 12.99
C ASP A 362 19.82 -11.76 12.63
N LEU A 363 18.57 -11.45 12.28
CA LEU A 363 18.15 -10.15 11.79
C LEU A 363 18.34 -9.04 12.83
N SER A 364 18.73 -7.86 12.36
CA SER A 364 18.78 -6.65 13.19
C SER A 364 18.65 -5.38 12.36
N ASN A 365 18.40 -4.27 13.05
CA ASN A 365 18.20 -2.95 12.42
C ASN A 365 17.10 -2.92 11.34
N LEU A 366 15.99 -3.65 11.55
CA LEU A 366 14.82 -3.58 10.67
C LEU A 366 14.32 -2.14 10.60
N THR A 367 14.37 -1.57 9.41
CA THR A 367 14.08 -0.15 9.18
C THR A 367 13.19 -0.01 7.95
N ASN A 368 12.03 0.59 8.13
CA ASN A 368 11.17 0.99 7.01
C ASN A 368 11.83 2.17 6.26
N VAL A 369 12.14 1.98 4.99
CA VAL A 369 12.68 3.01 4.11
C VAL A 369 11.76 3.13 2.89
N ASN A 370 10.87 4.12 2.92
CA ASN A 370 9.90 4.40 1.85
C ASN A 370 9.10 3.16 1.41
N GLY A 371 8.69 2.30 2.35
CA GLY A 371 7.93 1.08 2.06
C GLY A 371 8.76 -0.15 1.69
N THR A 372 10.08 -0.04 1.65
CA THR A 372 11.01 -1.17 1.54
C THR A 372 11.65 -1.41 2.89
N LEU A 373 11.66 -2.66 3.35
CA LEU A 373 12.35 -3.02 4.59
C LEU A 373 13.86 -3.14 4.31
N TYR A 374 14.70 -2.44 5.06
CA TYR A 374 16.15 -2.66 5.09
C TYR A 374 16.56 -3.23 6.44
N PHE A 375 17.53 -4.15 6.45
CA PHE A 375 17.95 -4.86 7.65
C PHE A 375 19.34 -5.49 7.48
N GLN A 376 19.95 -5.83 8.61
CA GLN A 376 21.14 -6.69 8.66
C GLN A 376 20.70 -8.16 8.72
N ALA A 377 21.35 -9.04 7.95
CA ALA A 377 21.18 -10.50 8.02
C ALA A 377 22.40 -11.24 7.47
N THR A 378 22.54 -12.53 7.82
CA THR A 378 23.54 -13.46 7.27
C THR A 378 22.86 -14.56 6.46
N ASP A 379 23.48 -14.98 5.35
CA ASP A 379 23.06 -16.16 4.55
C ASP A 379 23.85 -17.43 4.94
N GLY A 380 24.55 -17.39 6.07
CA GLY A 380 25.41 -18.48 6.56
C GLY A 380 26.77 -18.59 5.86
N THR A 381 26.98 -17.92 4.72
CA THR A 381 28.22 -18.06 3.92
C THR A 381 28.99 -16.76 3.74
N ASN A 382 28.30 -15.62 3.70
CA ASN A 382 28.90 -14.32 3.47
C ASN A 382 29.02 -13.47 4.75
N GLY A 383 28.55 -13.96 5.90
CA GLY A 383 28.49 -13.19 7.14
C GLY A 383 27.40 -12.11 7.09
N TYR A 384 27.41 -11.18 8.04
CA TYR A 384 26.35 -10.17 8.17
C TYR A 384 26.47 -9.04 7.15
N LYS A 385 25.41 -8.85 6.35
CA LYS A 385 25.33 -7.88 5.24
C LYS A 385 24.06 -7.04 5.33
N LEU A 386 24.00 -6.00 4.50
CA LEU A 386 22.80 -5.18 4.32
C LEU A 386 21.87 -5.87 3.32
N TRP A 387 20.64 -6.11 3.74
CA TRP A 387 19.57 -6.71 2.97
C TRP A 387 18.41 -5.74 2.80
N LYS A 388 17.61 -5.97 1.76
CA LYS A 388 16.32 -5.32 1.57
C LYS A 388 15.24 -6.34 1.23
N SER A 389 13.98 -6.00 1.54
CA SER A 389 12.81 -6.80 1.19
C SER A 389 11.64 -5.90 0.78
N ASP A 390 10.91 -6.32 -0.26
CA ASP A 390 9.62 -5.76 -0.67
C ASP A 390 8.43 -6.58 -0.14
N GLY A 391 8.69 -7.56 0.72
CA GLY A 391 7.70 -8.50 1.25
C GLY A 391 7.56 -9.80 0.50
N THR A 392 8.35 -10.03 -0.56
CA THR A 392 8.38 -11.29 -1.32
C THR A 392 9.73 -11.98 -1.19
N ALA A 393 9.76 -13.30 -1.37
CA ALA A 393 11.03 -14.06 -1.40
C ALA A 393 11.97 -13.58 -2.53
N ALA A 394 11.42 -13.20 -3.68
CA ALA A 394 12.18 -12.73 -4.83
C ALA A 394 12.76 -11.33 -4.62
N GLY A 395 12.00 -10.42 -4.00
CA GLY A 395 12.46 -9.07 -3.66
C GLY A 395 13.27 -8.99 -2.37
N THR A 396 13.41 -10.10 -1.64
CA THR A 396 14.30 -10.20 -0.47
C THR A 396 15.71 -10.56 -0.92
N VAL A 397 16.57 -9.54 -1.05
CA VAL A 397 17.90 -9.64 -1.65
C VAL A 397 18.94 -8.85 -0.86
N ARG A 398 20.18 -9.34 -0.88
CA ARG A 398 21.33 -8.59 -0.39
C ARG A 398 21.51 -7.33 -1.24
N VAL A 399 21.68 -6.17 -0.59
CA VAL A 399 21.86 -4.90 -1.29
C VAL A 399 23.21 -4.88 -2.00
N LEU A 400 24.30 -4.97 -1.23
CA LEU A 400 25.68 -5.00 -1.71
C LEU A 400 26.58 -5.77 -0.74
N ASP A 401 27.69 -6.31 -1.25
CA ASP A 401 28.73 -6.93 -0.43
C ASP A 401 29.79 -5.89 -0.06
N ILE A 402 29.62 -5.25 1.10
CA ILE A 402 30.46 -4.12 1.57
C ILE A 402 31.87 -4.58 1.98
N ASN A 403 31.98 -5.78 2.58
CA ASN A 403 33.23 -6.41 2.98
C ASN A 403 33.35 -7.77 2.28
N PRO A 404 33.99 -7.85 1.10
CA PRO A 404 33.88 -9.01 0.23
C PRO A 404 34.24 -10.36 0.88
N GLY A 405 33.48 -11.41 0.55
CA GLY A 405 33.76 -12.78 0.99
C GLY A 405 32.92 -13.21 2.20
N ASN A 406 33.54 -13.93 3.14
CA ASN A 406 32.88 -14.45 4.36
C ASN A 406 32.93 -13.48 5.56
N ALA A 407 33.59 -12.33 5.39
CA ALA A 407 33.74 -11.35 6.45
C ALA A 407 32.46 -10.51 6.62
N SER A 408 32.06 -10.27 7.86
CA SER A 408 30.87 -9.47 8.16
C SER A 408 31.13 -7.96 7.96
N SER A 409 30.11 -7.23 7.53
CA SER A 409 30.14 -5.77 7.39
C SER A 409 29.40 -5.03 8.50
N TYR A 410 28.63 -5.74 9.33
CA TYR A 410 27.88 -5.22 10.48
C TYR A 410 27.11 -3.91 10.26
N PRO A 411 26.23 -3.82 9.24
CA PRO A 411 25.46 -2.60 8.99
C PRO A 411 24.51 -2.28 10.15
N ALA A 412 24.58 -1.06 10.66
CA ALA A 412 23.78 -0.60 11.79
C ALA A 412 23.41 0.89 11.69
N ASN A 413 22.58 1.36 12.62
CA ASN A 413 22.17 2.78 12.73
C ASN A 413 21.51 3.35 11.45
N LEU A 414 20.70 2.54 10.77
CA LEU A 414 20.07 2.89 9.51
C LEU A 414 19.20 4.15 9.65
N THR A 415 19.52 5.22 8.92
CA THR A 415 18.83 6.51 8.99
C THR A 415 18.66 7.13 7.61
N VAL A 416 17.45 7.62 7.32
CA VAL A 416 17.14 8.27 6.04
C VAL A 416 17.32 9.79 6.14
N VAL A 417 18.11 10.35 5.22
CA VAL A 417 18.28 11.80 5.04
C VAL A 417 18.30 12.15 3.55
N ASN A 418 17.37 13.00 3.10
CA ASN A 418 17.30 13.53 1.72
C ASN A 418 17.47 12.47 0.61
N GLY A 419 16.70 11.37 0.64
CA GLY A 419 16.77 10.32 -0.39
C GLY A 419 18.03 9.45 -0.33
N LYS A 420 18.75 9.47 0.78
CA LYS A 420 19.88 8.58 1.06
C LYS A 420 19.66 7.80 2.35
N LEU A 421 20.00 6.52 2.33
CA LEU A 421 20.10 5.69 3.52
C LEU A 421 21.53 5.76 4.01
N TYR A 422 21.71 6.31 5.21
CA TYR A 422 22.96 6.32 5.95
C TYR A 422 22.99 5.16 6.92
N PHE A 423 24.15 4.56 7.08
CA PHE A 423 24.36 3.47 8.02
C PHE A 423 25.85 3.34 8.32
N THR A 424 26.16 2.69 9.42
CA THR A 424 27.53 2.39 9.82
C THR A 424 27.88 1.00 9.35
N ALA A 425 29.04 0.79 8.76
CA ALA A 425 29.48 -0.54 8.32
C ALA A 425 31.01 -0.63 8.29
N ASN A 426 31.53 -1.85 8.27
CA ASN A 426 32.94 -2.14 8.07
C ASN A 426 33.15 -2.73 6.67
N ASN A 427 34.06 -2.15 5.87
CA ASN A 427 34.39 -2.59 4.51
C ASN A 427 35.68 -3.44 4.43
N GLY A 428 36.29 -3.78 5.56
CA GLY A 428 37.55 -4.51 5.67
C GLY A 428 38.81 -3.67 5.39
N GLN A 429 38.66 -2.39 5.01
CA GLN A 429 39.77 -1.48 4.70
C GLN A 429 39.86 -0.29 5.65
N ASN A 430 38.71 0.27 6.01
CA ASN A 430 38.58 1.54 6.75
C ASN A 430 38.02 1.37 8.17
N GLY A 431 37.97 0.16 8.72
CA GLY A 431 37.23 -0.08 9.95
C GLY A 431 35.72 0.21 9.80
N THR A 432 35.03 0.46 10.92
CA THR A 432 33.61 0.85 10.95
C THR A 432 33.45 2.35 10.74
N GLU A 433 32.90 2.72 9.59
CA GLU A 433 32.72 4.11 9.14
C GLU A 433 31.29 4.39 8.69
N LEU A 434 31.02 5.65 8.34
CA LEU A 434 29.73 6.09 7.81
C LEU A 434 29.64 5.82 6.29
N PHE A 435 28.66 5.02 5.90
CA PHE A 435 28.35 4.72 4.50
C PHE A 435 26.98 5.25 4.13
N THR A 436 26.78 5.44 2.82
CA THR A 436 25.48 5.75 2.27
C THR A 436 25.21 5.01 0.96
N ILE A 437 23.94 4.71 0.74
CA ILE A 437 23.40 4.35 -0.56
C ILE A 437 22.30 5.35 -0.92
N ASN A 438 22.16 5.64 -2.21
CA ASN A 438 20.97 6.32 -2.70
C ASN A 438 19.78 5.37 -2.53
N ILE A 439 18.74 5.88 -1.87
CA ILE A 439 17.44 5.25 -1.81
C ILE A 439 16.57 6.10 -2.72
N ASP A 440 16.56 5.76 -4.00
CA ASP A 440 15.81 6.51 -4.99
C ASP A 440 14.43 6.90 -4.40
N GLU A 441 14.13 8.21 -4.46
CA GLU A 441 12.85 8.82 -4.08
C GLU A 441 11.68 7.90 -4.43
N PRO A 442 10.69 7.77 -3.53
CA PRO A 442 9.84 6.60 -3.32
C PRO A 442 9.82 5.66 -4.53
N ASN A 443 10.83 4.80 -4.61
CA ASN A 443 10.89 3.63 -5.47
C ASN A 443 10.03 3.79 -6.76
N ASP A 444 10.50 4.59 -7.72
CA ASP A 444 10.12 4.46 -9.14
C ASP A 444 10.61 3.08 -9.72
N ASN A 445 11.09 2.19 -8.83
CA ASN A 445 11.28 0.75 -9.03
C ASN A 445 10.36 -0.09 -8.11
N ILE A 446 9.13 0.36 -7.81
CA ILE A 446 8.08 -0.64 -7.61
C ILE A 446 7.94 -1.33 -8.99
N PRO A 447 8.21 -2.64 -9.13
CA PRO A 447 7.87 -3.31 -10.38
C PRO A 447 6.45 -2.94 -10.71
N SER A 448 6.15 -2.60 -11.96
CA SER A 448 4.82 -2.21 -12.38
C SER A 448 3.83 -3.26 -11.86
N ARG A 449 3.09 -2.97 -10.79
CA ARG A 449 2.41 -3.99 -10.00
C ARG A 449 0.94 -3.65 -9.80
N LEU A 450 0.12 -4.66 -10.11
CA LEU A 450 -1.26 -4.74 -9.68
C LEU A 450 -1.28 -5.34 -8.26
N THR A 451 -1.87 -4.62 -7.32
CA THR A 451 -2.01 -5.05 -5.92
C THR A 451 -3.47 -5.07 -5.49
N ASN A 452 -3.77 -5.85 -4.46
CA ASN A 452 -5.07 -5.89 -3.79
C ASN A 452 -4.87 -5.66 -2.28
N PRO A 453 -4.69 -4.41 -1.84
CA PRO A 453 -4.42 -4.08 -0.44
C PRO A 453 -5.60 -4.29 0.50
N SER A 454 -6.84 -4.43 0.00
CA SER A 454 -8.03 -4.50 0.85
C SER A 454 -9.14 -5.32 0.19
N ASP A 455 -8.96 -6.65 0.15
CA ASP A 455 -9.89 -7.71 -0.30
C ASP A 455 -10.40 -7.56 -1.75
N ASP A 456 -11.11 -6.48 -2.08
CA ASP A 456 -11.71 -6.24 -3.39
C ASP A 456 -11.39 -4.87 -4.01
N VAL A 457 -10.59 -4.05 -3.31
CA VAL A 457 -10.04 -2.80 -3.85
C VAL A 457 -8.66 -3.07 -4.45
N PHE A 458 -8.53 -2.84 -5.75
CA PHE A 458 -7.27 -2.98 -6.48
C PHE A 458 -6.57 -1.64 -6.65
N ASN A 459 -5.24 -1.68 -6.70
CA ASN A 459 -4.40 -0.54 -7.03
C ASN A 459 -3.38 -0.96 -8.09
N ILE A 460 -3.22 -0.16 -9.13
CA ILE A 460 -2.25 -0.37 -10.20
C ILE A 460 -1.20 0.73 -10.20
N LYS A 461 0.08 0.35 -10.13
CA LYS A 461 1.19 1.30 -10.06
C LYS A 461 2.15 1.17 -11.25
N SER A 462 2.55 2.31 -11.79
CA SER A 462 3.60 2.42 -12.81
C SER A 462 4.99 2.44 -12.15
N GLN A 463 5.99 1.98 -12.90
CA GLN A 463 7.40 2.23 -12.56
C GLN A 463 7.72 3.74 -12.65
N GLU A 464 7.11 4.46 -13.59
CA GLU A 464 7.38 5.87 -13.79
C GLU A 464 6.23 6.75 -13.26
N LYS A 465 6.57 7.78 -12.47
CA LYS A 465 5.61 8.81 -12.01
C LYS A 465 4.83 9.40 -13.18
N ASN A 466 3.51 9.55 -12.99
CA ASN A 466 2.57 10.11 -13.97
C ASN A 466 2.45 9.34 -15.30
N VAL A 467 3.01 8.13 -15.39
CA VAL A 467 2.78 7.25 -16.54
C VAL A 467 1.55 6.40 -16.28
N LYS A 468 0.61 6.40 -17.22
CA LYS A 468 -0.56 5.54 -17.15
C LYS A 468 -0.16 4.08 -17.33
N THR A 469 -0.87 3.21 -16.65
CA THR A 469 -0.65 1.78 -16.63
C THR A 469 -1.76 1.07 -17.40
N LYS A 470 -1.48 -0.16 -17.84
CA LYS A 470 -2.43 -0.94 -18.61
C LYS A 470 -2.81 -2.21 -17.88
N LEU A 471 -4.10 -2.46 -17.83
CA LEU A 471 -4.71 -3.64 -17.23
C LEU A 471 -5.29 -4.50 -18.34
N GLU A 472 -4.85 -5.75 -18.42
CA GLU A 472 -5.47 -6.78 -19.25
C GLU A 472 -6.48 -7.55 -18.41
N ILE A 473 -7.71 -7.63 -18.90
CA ILE A 473 -8.80 -8.42 -18.34
C ILE A 473 -9.19 -9.46 -19.37
N THR A 474 -9.07 -10.74 -19.02
CA THR A 474 -9.38 -11.86 -19.91
C THR A 474 -10.47 -12.71 -19.28
N LEU A 475 -11.57 -12.93 -20.00
CA LEU A 475 -12.56 -13.93 -19.64
C LEU A 475 -11.92 -15.32 -19.75
N THR A 476 -12.04 -16.12 -18.70
CA THR A 476 -11.46 -17.47 -18.61
C THR A 476 -12.49 -18.55 -18.34
N GLY A 477 -13.73 -18.16 -18.04
CA GLY A 477 -14.85 -19.08 -17.88
C GLY A 477 -16.16 -18.35 -17.70
N CYS A 478 -17.23 -18.91 -18.26
CA CYS A 478 -18.60 -18.44 -18.08
C CYS A 478 -19.52 -19.67 -18.01
N SER A 479 -20.19 -19.87 -16.88
CA SER A 479 -21.26 -20.88 -16.72
C SER A 479 -22.64 -20.26 -16.48
N SER A 480 -22.72 -18.92 -16.55
CA SER A 480 -23.96 -18.19 -16.32
C SER A 480 -25.00 -18.49 -17.40
N ASN A 481 -26.27 -18.52 -16.99
CA ASN A 481 -27.42 -18.48 -17.89
C ASN A 481 -27.97 -17.05 -18.08
N LEU A 482 -27.30 -16.05 -17.51
CA LEU A 482 -27.67 -14.63 -17.58
C LEU A 482 -26.67 -13.89 -18.45
N LEU A 483 -27.18 -12.95 -19.24
CA LEU A 483 -26.33 -12.07 -20.04
C LEU A 483 -25.78 -10.95 -19.16
N ASN A 484 -24.66 -11.22 -18.50
CA ASN A 484 -24.07 -10.27 -17.56
C ASN A 484 -23.09 -9.32 -18.28
N GLU A 485 -22.96 -8.11 -17.73
CA GLU A 485 -21.99 -7.11 -18.20
C GLU A 485 -21.02 -6.72 -17.10
N LEU A 486 -19.73 -6.91 -17.37
CA LEU A 486 -18.65 -6.61 -16.43
C LEU A 486 -18.20 -5.16 -16.60
N GLY A 487 -18.06 -4.46 -15.47
CA GLY A 487 -17.50 -3.12 -15.43
C GLY A 487 -16.47 -2.92 -14.32
N LEU A 488 -15.76 -1.81 -14.44
CA LEU A 488 -14.79 -1.31 -13.45
C LEU A 488 -15.13 0.13 -13.09
N PHE A 489 -14.96 0.50 -11.83
CA PHE A 489 -15.16 1.87 -11.36
C PHE A 489 -14.07 2.27 -10.35
N THR A 490 -13.79 3.57 -10.26
CA THR A 490 -12.73 4.11 -9.41
C THR A 490 -13.26 4.53 -8.04
N VAL A 491 -12.41 4.35 -7.02
CA VAL A 491 -12.71 4.65 -5.60
C VAL A 491 -11.65 5.59 -5.02
N ASP A 492 -12.01 6.29 -3.95
CA ASP A 492 -11.18 7.37 -3.38
C ASP A 492 -10.12 6.85 -2.40
N ASP A 493 -10.35 5.69 -1.77
CA ASP A 493 -9.49 5.15 -0.73
C ASP A 493 -9.46 3.61 -0.70
N ASP A 494 -8.64 3.04 0.19
CA ASP A 494 -8.49 1.58 0.33
C ASP A 494 -9.73 0.92 0.94
N LYS A 495 -10.68 1.69 1.48
CA LYS A 495 -11.97 1.19 1.97
C LYS A 495 -13.02 1.15 0.86
N GLY A 496 -12.66 1.57 -0.35
CA GLY A 496 -13.55 1.59 -1.50
C GLY A 496 -14.60 2.69 -1.45
N THR A 497 -14.37 3.79 -0.73
CA THR A 497 -15.37 4.87 -0.67
C THR A 497 -15.46 5.66 -1.98
N ILE A 498 -16.63 6.25 -2.24
CA ILE A 498 -16.86 7.16 -3.39
C ILE A 498 -17.50 8.44 -2.87
N ASN A 499 -16.83 9.57 -3.03
CA ASN A 499 -17.24 10.87 -2.48
C ASN A 499 -17.55 10.79 -0.98
N GLY A 500 -16.78 9.99 -0.22
CA GLY A 500 -17.00 9.72 1.21
C GLY A 500 -18.16 8.76 1.53
N ILE A 501 -18.84 8.20 0.52
CA ILE A 501 -19.90 7.20 0.69
C ILE A 501 -19.26 5.81 0.76
N ALA A 502 -19.50 5.08 1.85
CA ALA A 502 -18.96 3.74 2.05
C ALA A 502 -19.70 2.70 1.19
N PRO A 503 -19.04 1.60 0.81
CA PRO A 503 -19.68 0.47 0.14
C PRO A 503 -20.92 -0.03 0.91
N GLY A 504 -22.03 -0.23 0.20
CA GLY A 504 -23.30 -0.68 0.77
C GLY A 504 -24.14 0.43 1.43
N ALA A 505 -23.62 1.65 1.57
CA ALA A 505 -24.41 2.79 2.03
C ALA A 505 -25.38 3.29 0.94
N GLU A 506 -26.43 4.00 1.36
CA GLU A 506 -27.37 4.64 0.44
C GLU A 506 -26.63 5.59 -0.52
N GLY A 507 -26.97 5.51 -1.82
CA GLY A 507 -26.32 6.30 -2.86
C GLY A 507 -25.01 5.73 -3.42
N TYR A 508 -24.40 4.74 -2.76
CA TYR A 508 -23.13 4.14 -3.23
C TYR A 508 -23.25 3.54 -4.63
N ALA A 509 -24.30 2.77 -4.89
CA ALA A 509 -24.52 2.11 -6.19
C ALA A 509 -24.63 3.12 -7.34
N LYS A 510 -25.26 4.27 -7.09
CA LYS A 510 -25.38 5.37 -8.06
C LYS A 510 -24.02 6.02 -8.30
N ALA A 511 -23.27 6.32 -7.25
CA ALA A 511 -21.96 6.91 -7.34
C ALA A 511 -20.95 6.00 -8.08
N ALA A 512 -21.03 4.68 -7.84
CA ALA A 512 -20.25 3.67 -8.56
C ALA A 512 -20.62 3.61 -10.05
N LEU A 513 -21.92 3.64 -10.36
CA LEU A 513 -22.43 3.64 -11.75
C LEU A 513 -21.98 4.88 -12.54
N GLU A 514 -21.92 6.05 -11.89
CA GLU A 514 -21.46 7.30 -12.52
C GLU A 514 -19.96 7.28 -12.84
N ARG A 515 -19.15 6.53 -12.07
CA ARG A 515 -17.71 6.35 -12.30
C ARG A 515 -17.37 5.08 -13.08
N SER A 516 -18.35 4.30 -13.52
CA SER A 516 -18.11 2.99 -14.13
C SER A 516 -17.73 3.08 -15.61
N ARG A 517 -16.89 2.14 -16.03
CA ARG A 517 -16.50 1.85 -17.40
C ARG A 517 -16.92 0.42 -17.74
N VAL A 518 -17.52 0.24 -18.92
CA VAL A 518 -17.82 -1.09 -19.46
C VAL A 518 -16.52 -1.78 -19.83
N ILE A 519 -16.39 -3.07 -19.52
CA ILE A 519 -15.26 -3.91 -19.95
C ILE A 519 -15.69 -4.80 -21.11
N PHE A 520 -16.69 -5.64 -20.87
CA PHE A 520 -17.38 -6.45 -21.87
C PHE A 520 -18.63 -7.12 -21.26
N SER A 521 -19.54 -7.54 -22.12
CA SER A 521 -20.63 -8.47 -21.82
C SER A 521 -20.20 -9.91 -22.12
N VAL A 522 -20.80 -10.88 -21.42
CA VAL A 522 -20.59 -12.31 -21.68
C VAL A 522 -21.81 -12.89 -22.37
N ILE A 523 -21.58 -13.77 -23.34
CA ILE A 523 -22.65 -14.52 -24.03
C ILE A 523 -22.79 -15.92 -23.46
N VAL A 524 -24.02 -16.45 -23.49
CA VAL A 524 -24.37 -17.78 -22.92
C VAL A 524 -24.19 -18.89 -23.96
N ASN A 525 -24.51 -18.61 -25.23
CA ASN A 525 -24.44 -19.55 -26.34
C ASN A 525 -23.47 -19.03 -27.40
N ALA A 526 -22.31 -19.67 -27.56
CA ALA A 526 -21.34 -19.27 -28.57
C ALA A 526 -21.59 -20.01 -29.90
N PRO A 527 -21.55 -19.31 -31.06
CA PRO A 527 -21.62 -19.97 -32.36
C PRO A 527 -20.45 -20.93 -32.58
N ASN A 528 -20.66 -21.91 -33.46
CA ASN A 528 -19.62 -22.88 -33.79
C ASN A 528 -18.29 -22.24 -34.21
N GLY A 529 -17.20 -22.77 -33.67
CA GLY A 529 -15.83 -22.34 -33.99
C GLY A 529 -15.36 -21.06 -33.29
N LEU A 530 -16.19 -20.43 -32.44
CA LEU A 530 -15.79 -19.28 -31.63
C LEU A 530 -15.35 -19.72 -30.23
N ASP A 531 -14.16 -19.31 -29.81
CA ASP A 531 -13.71 -19.44 -28.43
C ASP A 531 -14.19 -18.22 -27.63
N SER A 532 -15.37 -18.34 -27.00
CA SER A 532 -15.95 -17.28 -26.17
C SER A 532 -15.27 -17.14 -24.80
N ASN A 533 -14.48 -18.12 -24.35
CA ASN A 533 -13.79 -18.11 -23.06
C ASN A 533 -12.39 -17.50 -23.12
N ASN A 534 -12.16 -16.59 -24.07
CA ASN A 534 -10.89 -15.91 -24.27
C ASN A 534 -11.06 -14.48 -24.77
N PHE A 535 -12.25 -13.90 -24.60
CA PHE A 535 -12.43 -12.48 -24.84
C PHE A 535 -11.62 -11.66 -23.84
N SER A 536 -11.06 -10.56 -24.33
CA SER A 536 -10.18 -9.71 -23.54
C SER A 536 -10.41 -8.23 -23.80
N SER A 537 -10.09 -7.45 -22.78
CA SER A 537 -10.09 -5.99 -22.83
C SER A 537 -8.80 -5.47 -22.22
N LEU A 538 -8.18 -4.50 -22.88
CA LEU A 538 -7.06 -3.73 -22.36
C LEU A 538 -7.56 -2.34 -21.98
N LEU A 539 -7.38 -2.00 -20.71
CA LEU A 539 -7.74 -0.70 -20.17
C LEU A 539 -6.49 0.08 -19.82
N GLU A 540 -6.54 1.39 -20.00
CA GLU A 540 -5.56 2.32 -19.48
C GLU A 540 -6.11 3.00 -18.21
N LEU A 541 -5.30 3.02 -17.15
CA LEU A 541 -5.60 3.56 -15.83
C LEU A 541 -4.46 4.48 -15.38
N ASN A 542 -4.78 5.51 -14.60
CA ASN A 542 -3.75 6.35 -13.99
C ASN A 542 -2.95 5.55 -12.96
N SER A 543 -1.67 5.87 -12.79
CA SER A 543 -0.88 5.23 -11.74
C SER A 543 -1.44 5.61 -10.36
N GLU A 544 -1.44 4.64 -9.45
CA GLU A 544 -2.01 4.74 -8.09
C GLU A 544 -3.54 4.89 -8.04
N GLU A 545 -4.22 4.72 -9.19
CA GLU A 545 -5.67 4.69 -9.27
C GLU A 545 -6.21 3.46 -8.56
N LYS A 546 -7.13 3.68 -7.62
CA LYS A 546 -7.82 2.62 -6.88
C LYS A 546 -9.13 2.32 -7.58
N PHE A 547 -9.43 1.04 -7.75
CA PHE A 547 -10.61 0.61 -8.49
C PHE A 547 -11.18 -0.70 -7.97
N ARG A 548 -12.45 -0.92 -8.29
CA ARG A 548 -13.22 -2.13 -7.98
C ARG A 548 -13.95 -2.59 -9.23
N PHE A 549 -14.43 -3.83 -9.22
CA PHE A 549 -15.26 -4.40 -10.28
C PHE A 549 -16.70 -4.51 -9.82
N LEU A 550 -17.63 -4.41 -10.77
CA LEU A 550 -19.03 -4.74 -10.56
C LEU A 550 -19.60 -5.46 -11.79
N LEU A 551 -20.70 -6.18 -11.57
CA LEU A 551 -21.43 -6.86 -12.62
C LEU A 551 -22.83 -6.26 -12.74
N VAL A 552 -23.31 -6.00 -13.95
CA VAL A 552 -24.74 -5.79 -14.20
C VAL A 552 -25.34 -7.15 -14.54
N LYS A 553 -26.30 -7.58 -13.74
CA LYS A 553 -26.95 -8.87 -13.94
C LYS A 553 -27.98 -8.82 -15.06
N ASN A 554 -27.89 -9.76 -15.98
CA ASN A 554 -28.87 -9.99 -17.06
C ASN A 554 -29.30 -8.71 -17.81
N SER A 555 -28.38 -7.75 -17.94
CA SER A 555 -28.65 -6.39 -18.45
C SER A 555 -27.32 -5.64 -18.67
N THR A 556 -27.40 -4.33 -18.94
CA THR A 556 -26.27 -3.45 -19.22
C THR A 556 -26.17 -2.24 -18.33
N PHE A 557 -24.99 -1.64 -18.30
CA PHE A 557 -24.76 -0.32 -17.72
C PHE A 557 -25.68 0.73 -18.33
N ASP A 558 -25.93 0.69 -19.64
CA ASP A 558 -26.79 1.66 -20.33
C ASP A 558 -28.26 1.52 -19.94
N ALA A 559 -28.76 0.29 -19.80
CA ALA A 559 -30.11 0.03 -19.33
C ALA A 559 -30.30 0.49 -17.88
N VAL A 560 -29.28 0.34 -17.02
CA VAL A 560 -29.34 0.87 -15.64
C VAL A 560 -29.27 2.40 -15.63
N LYS A 561 -28.40 3.02 -16.42
CA LYS A 561 -28.25 4.49 -16.52
C LYS A 561 -29.52 5.18 -17.04
N THR A 562 -30.23 4.53 -17.97
CA THR A 562 -31.50 5.03 -18.52
C THR A 562 -32.73 4.70 -17.67
N GLY A 563 -32.56 3.88 -16.62
CA GLY A 563 -33.64 3.42 -15.75
C GLY A 563 -34.50 2.30 -16.33
N ALA A 564 -34.14 1.74 -17.49
CA ALA A 564 -34.78 0.56 -18.07
C ALA A 564 -34.52 -0.70 -17.22
N THR A 565 -33.42 -0.74 -16.48
CA THR A 565 -33.11 -1.78 -15.48
C THR A 565 -32.92 -1.15 -14.11
N ALA A 566 -33.44 -1.81 -13.07
CA ALA A 566 -33.30 -1.34 -11.70
C ALA A 566 -31.82 -1.33 -11.26
N ILE A 567 -31.39 -0.29 -10.54
CA ILE A 567 -30.02 -0.19 -10.00
C ILE A 567 -29.66 -1.31 -9.02
N THR A 568 -30.66 -2.04 -8.52
CA THR A 568 -30.47 -3.23 -7.69
C THR A 568 -29.90 -4.44 -8.44
N GLU A 569 -29.88 -4.40 -9.78
CA GLU A 569 -29.22 -5.42 -10.60
C GLU A 569 -27.70 -5.22 -10.69
N LEU A 570 -27.17 -4.16 -10.08
CA LEU A 570 -25.73 -4.00 -9.87
C LEU A 570 -25.28 -4.95 -8.74
N LEU A 571 -24.44 -5.90 -9.11
CA LEU A 571 -23.82 -6.86 -8.21
C LEU A 571 -22.42 -6.38 -7.84
N PHE A 572 -22.23 -6.02 -6.58
CA PHE A 572 -20.94 -5.65 -6.00
C PHE A 572 -20.25 -6.84 -5.37
N SER A 573 -18.93 -6.74 -5.18
CA SER A 573 -18.16 -7.75 -4.47
C SER A 573 -18.58 -7.91 -3.01
N SER A 574 -18.62 -9.16 -2.57
CA SER A 574 -18.81 -9.61 -1.20
C SER A 574 -18.36 -11.06 -1.13
N VAL A 575 -18.16 -11.58 0.08
CA VAL A 575 -17.90 -13.01 0.32
C VAL A 575 -18.97 -13.95 -0.27
N SER A 576 -20.13 -13.42 -0.65
CA SER A 576 -21.25 -14.16 -1.24
C SER A 576 -21.43 -13.93 -2.74
N THR A 577 -20.68 -13.03 -3.37
CA THR A 577 -20.93 -12.65 -4.78
C THR A 577 -19.67 -12.70 -5.62
N GLN A 578 -18.50 -12.59 -5.00
CA GLN A 578 -17.22 -12.72 -5.68
C GLN A 578 -16.20 -13.45 -4.82
N LYS A 579 -15.37 -14.27 -5.47
CA LYS A 579 -14.16 -14.85 -4.92
C LYS A 579 -12.97 -14.29 -5.68
N ILE A 580 -12.02 -13.70 -4.95
CA ILE A 580 -10.78 -13.17 -5.50
C ILE A 580 -9.65 -14.12 -5.13
N THR A 581 -8.80 -14.48 -6.10
CA THR A 581 -7.66 -15.38 -5.89
C THR A 581 -6.41 -14.73 -6.46
N ASP A 582 -5.39 -14.54 -5.62
CA ASP A 582 -4.05 -14.15 -6.06
C ASP A 582 -3.42 -15.32 -6.83
N LEU A 583 -2.93 -15.05 -8.04
CA LEU A 583 -2.32 -16.04 -8.93
C LEU A 583 -0.79 -15.94 -8.94
N GLY A 584 -0.19 -15.00 -8.22
CA GLY A 584 1.22 -14.61 -8.36
C GLY A 584 1.50 -13.77 -9.61
N ASP A 585 2.72 -13.26 -9.73
CA ASP A 585 3.19 -12.39 -10.83
C ASP A 585 2.24 -11.21 -11.12
N ASP A 586 1.75 -10.56 -10.07
CA ASP A 586 0.86 -9.40 -10.12
C ASP A 586 -0.45 -9.67 -10.91
N GLY A 587 -0.96 -10.91 -10.83
CA GLY A 587 -2.19 -11.34 -11.49
C GLY A 587 -3.22 -11.88 -10.49
N PHE A 588 -4.50 -11.62 -10.77
CA PHE A 588 -5.61 -12.10 -9.94
C PHE A 588 -6.68 -12.77 -10.78
N SER A 589 -7.39 -13.75 -10.19
CA SER A 589 -8.63 -14.28 -10.72
C SER A 589 -9.81 -13.68 -9.95
N LEU A 590 -10.81 -13.18 -10.67
CA LEU A 590 -12.08 -12.68 -10.13
C LEU A 590 -13.20 -13.60 -10.59
N ALA A 591 -13.75 -14.36 -9.65
CA ALA A 591 -14.73 -15.40 -9.90
C ALA A 591 -16.07 -14.98 -9.30
N TRP A 592 -17.07 -14.74 -10.14
CA TRP A 592 -18.37 -14.18 -9.74
C TRP A 592 -19.46 -15.24 -9.62
N ARG A 593 -20.40 -14.95 -8.72
CA ARG A 593 -21.67 -15.67 -8.57
C ARG A 593 -22.84 -14.72 -8.75
N ASP A 594 -23.66 -14.94 -9.76
CA ASP A 594 -24.79 -14.07 -10.11
C ASP A 594 -26.15 -14.56 -9.58
N GLY A 595 -26.18 -15.77 -9.03
CA GLY A 595 -27.38 -16.43 -8.51
C GLY A 595 -28.08 -17.35 -9.51
N SER A 596 -27.54 -17.56 -10.71
CA SER A 596 -27.99 -18.54 -11.70
C SER A 596 -27.20 -19.85 -11.62
N GLY A 597 -27.83 -20.98 -11.95
CA GLY A 597 -27.16 -22.29 -12.01
C GLY A 597 -27.13 -23.10 -10.71
N ALA A 598 -26.59 -24.33 -10.79
CA ALA A 598 -26.75 -25.38 -9.78
C ALA A 598 -25.53 -25.54 -8.84
N SER A 599 -25.29 -24.58 -7.94
CA SER A 599 -24.79 -24.82 -6.57
C SER A 599 -24.65 -23.51 -5.80
N ALA A 600 -25.09 -23.47 -4.55
CA ALA A 600 -24.94 -22.31 -3.65
C ALA A 600 -23.49 -22.03 -3.23
N THR A 601 -22.49 -22.78 -3.71
CA THR A 601 -21.08 -22.68 -3.30
C THR A 601 -20.09 -22.45 -4.45
N ASP A 602 -20.54 -22.44 -5.70
CA ASP A 602 -19.65 -22.30 -6.86
C ASP A 602 -19.58 -20.84 -7.37
N PHE A 603 -18.38 -20.39 -7.71
CA PHE A 603 -18.08 -19.05 -8.23
C PHE A 603 -17.64 -19.14 -9.71
N SER A 604 -18.46 -19.78 -10.54
CA SER A 604 -18.10 -20.09 -11.94
C SER A 604 -18.92 -19.32 -12.97
N ASN A 605 -19.91 -18.52 -12.55
CA ASN A 605 -20.85 -17.88 -13.47
C ASN A 605 -20.12 -16.91 -14.42
N LEU A 606 -19.12 -16.17 -13.93
CA LEU A 606 -18.20 -15.38 -14.73
C LEU A 606 -16.84 -15.34 -14.04
N VAL A 607 -15.79 -15.79 -14.72
CA VAL A 607 -14.43 -15.84 -14.20
C VAL A 607 -13.50 -15.08 -15.12
N VAL A 608 -12.88 -14.01 -14.61
CA VAL A 608 -11.86 -13.24 -15.34
C VAL A 608 -10.51 -13.34 -14.66
N LYS A 609 -9.45 -13.35 -15.48
CA LYS A 609 -8.10 -13.07 -15.04
C LYS A 609 -7.78 -11.60 -15.31
N ILE A 610 -7.24 -10.92 -14.30
CA ILE A 610 -6.73 -9.56 -14.43
C ILE A 610 -5.21 -9.56 -14.21
N LYS A 611 -4.50 -8.78 -15.03
CA LYS A 611 -3.04 -8.62 -14.89
C LYS A 611 -2.58 -7.29 -15.47
N GLN A 612 -1.61 -6.65 -14.84
CA GLN A 612 -0.92 -5.53 -15.47
C GLN A 612 -0.12 -5.99 -16.70
N THR A 613 -0.11 -5.19 -17.77
CA THR A 613 0.48 -5.58 -19.05
C THR A 613 1.29 -4.46 -19.70
N THR A 614 2.29 -4.84 -20.49
CA THR A 614 3.07 -3.92 -21.35
C THR A 614 2.55 -3.86 -22.78
N LYS A 615 1.53 -4.68 -23.11
CA LYS A 615 0.87 -4.67 -24.42
C LYS A 615 0.42 -3.24 -24.79
N SER A 616 0.54 -2.87 -26.06
CA SER A 616 -0.05 -1.62 -26.55
C SER A 616 -1.57 -1.70 -26.47
N LEU A 617 -2.22 -0.56 -26.23
CA LEU A 617 -3.68 -0.50 -26.31
C LEU A 617 -4.13 -0.94 -27.71
N THR A 618 -5.21 -1.70 -27.74
CA THR A 618 -5.85 -2.11 -28.98
C THR A 618 -6.29 -0.87 -29.76
N LEU A 619 -5.86 -0.72 -31.01
CA LEU A 619 -6.28 0.41 -31.85
C LEU A 619 -7.81 0.44 -31.96
N GLY A 620 -8.43 1.62 -31.88
CA GLY A 620 -9.89 1.77 -32.03
C GLY A 620 -10.72 1.77 -30.75
N THR A 621 -10.13 1.51 -29.57
CA THR A 621 -10.91 1.23 -28.35
C THR A 621 -11.15 2.41 -27.41
N ASN A 622 -10.75 3.63 -27.79
CA ASN A 622 -10.82 4.80 -26.90
C ASN A 622 -12.21 5.09 -26.31
N LEU A 623 -13.29 4.71 -27.03
CA LEU A 623 -14.67 4.93 -26.62
C LEU A 623 -15.37 3.69 -26.06
N GLN A 624 -14.79 2.49 -26.19
CA GLN A 624 -15.42 1.20 -25.85
C GLN A 624 -15.68 0.96 -24.35
N GLY A 625 -15.28 1.90 -23.47
CA GLY A 625 -15.65 1.87 -22.07
C GLY A 625 -16.76 2.85 -21.66
N LYS A 626 -17.29 3.64 -22.62
CA LYS A 626 -18.33 4.64 -22.39
C LYS A 626 -19.73 4.06 -22.66
N SER A 627 -20.76 4.81 -22.28
CA SER A 627 -22.16 4.50 -22.62
C SER A 627 -22.36 4.53 -24.13
N GLN A 628 -23.07 3.53 -24.68
CA GLN A 628 -23.27 3.33 -26.12
C GLN A 628 -21.94 3.38 -26.91
N GLY A 629 -20.91 2.78 -26.31
CA GLY A 629 -19.51 2.87 -26.72
C GLY A 629 -19.08 1.79 -27.70
N GLU A 630 -20.00 1.00 -28.26
CA GLU A 630 -19.75 -0.12 -29.18
C GLU A 630 -19.32 0.39 -30.57
N VAL A 631 -18.23 1.15 -30.62
CA VAL A 631 -17.71 1.84 -31.81
C VAL A 631 -16.20 1.64 -31.94
N ILE A 632 -15.67 1.94 -33.11
CA ILE A 632 -14.23 1.99 -33.39
C ILE A 632 -13.82 3.46 -33.51
N ASP A 633 -13.01 3.96 -32.58
CA ASP A 633 -12.50 5.34 -32.58
C ASP A 633 -11.12 5.43 -33.23
N LEU A 634 -11.08 5.96 -34.45
CA LEU A 634 -9.86 6.19 -35.23
C LEU A 634 -9.56 7.67 -35.42
N ARG A 635 -10.09 8.56 -34.58
CA ARG A 635 -9.83 10.01 -34.66
C ARG A 635 -8.34 10.36 -34.59
N GLU A 636 -7.59 9.61 -33.79
CA GLU A 636 -6.13 9.79 -33.62
C GLU A 636 -5.29 9.07 -34.69
N ALA A 637 -5.91 8.24 -35.54
CA ALA A 637 -5.19 7.59 -36.63
C ALA A 637 -4.82 8.64 -37.69
N LYS A 638 -3.57 8.61 -38.16
CA LYS A 638 -3.06 9.52 -39.20
C LYS A 638 -3.05 8.92 -40.61
N GLN A 639 -3.18 7.59 -40.70
CA GLN A 639 -3.18 6.82 -41.93
C GLN A 639 -4.39 5.90 -41.94
N SER A 640 -4.78 5.43 -43.14
CA SER A 640 -5.83 4.41 -43.25
C SER A 640 -5.46 3.16 -42.46
N VAL A 641 -6.49 2.49 -41.94
CA VAL A 641 -6.35 1.34 -41.04
C VAL A 641 -6.95 0.11 -41.70
N THR A 642 -6.15 -0.93 -41.87
CA THR A 642 -6.64 -2.23 -42.35
C THR A 642 -7.39 -2.93 -41.22
N ALA A 643 -8.57 -3.44 -41.55
CA ALA A 643 -9.40 -4.20 -40.65
C ALA A 643 -9.56 -5.64 -41.16
N ASN A 644 -9.15 -6.62 -40.36
CA ASN A 644 -9.41 -8.03 -40.62
C ASN A 644 -10.54 -8.49 -39.71
N PHE A 645 -11.61 -9.00 -40.31
CA PHE A 645 -12.83 -9.40 -39.63
C PHE A 645 -12.86 -10.93 -39.50
N SER A 646 -13.18 -11.42 -38.31
CA SER A 646 -13.62 -12.78 -38.06
C SER A 646 -15.08 -12.72 -37.67
N VAL A 647 -15.93 -13.38 -38.47
CA VAL A 647 -17.38 -13.31 -38.37
C VAL A 647 -17.93 -14.69 -38.11
N HIS A 648 -18.73 -14.83 -37.06
CA HIS A 648 -19.42 -16.06 -36.67
C HIS A 648 -20.91 -15.76 -36.54
N ARG A 649 -21.77 -16.73 -36.83
CA ARG A 649 -23.22 -16.47 -36.83
C ARG A 649 -24.02 -17.66 -36.35
N GLU A 650 -24.98 -17.38 -35.49
CA GLU A 650 -25.99 -18.31 -35.02
C GLU A 650 -27.38 -17.68 -35.12
N ALA A 651 -28.03 -17.69 -36.30
CA ALA A 651 -29.32 -16.98 -36.45
C ALA A 651 -30.27 -17.67 -37.44
N ALA A 652 -31.57 -17.42 -37.29
CA ALA A 652 -32.55 -17.80 -38.31
C ALA A 652 -32.49 -16.87 -39.54
N PHE A 653 -32.29 -15.57 -39.33
CA PHE A 653 -32.29 -14.57 -40.39
C PHE A 653 -30.96 -14.46 -41.12
N ASN A 654 -30.98 -13.99 -42.36
CA ASN A 654 -29.78 -13.73 -43.14
C ASN A 654 -29.28 -12.31 -42.88
N ASN A 655 -28.58 -12.16 -41.76
CA ASN A 655 -28.13 -10.86 -41.28
C ASN A 655 -26.96 -10.32 -42.09
N PHE A 656 -26.97 -9.00 -42.26
CA PHE A 656 -25.91 -8.21 -42.86
C PHE A 656 -25.35 -7.26 -41.82
N VAL A 657 -24.03 -7.25 -41.63
CA VAL A 657 -23.35 -6.27 -40.77
C VAL A 657 -22.42 -5.39 -41.58
N GLY A 658 -22.45 -4.09 -41.29
CA GLY A 658 -21.55 -3.10 -41.84
C GLY A 658 -21.12 -2.09 -40.79
N PHE A 659 -20.31 -1.13 -41.23
CA PHE A 659 -19.87 0.00 -40.41
C PHE A 659 -20.15 1.31 -41.13
N TYR A 660 -20.42 2.38 -40.39
CA TYR A 660 -20.65 3.73 -40.92
C TYR A 660 -19.93 4.77 -40.09
N GLN A 661 -19.56 5.88 -40.74
CA GLN A 661 -18.88 6.99 -40.08
C GLN A 661 -19.89 7.85 -39.30
N VAL A 662 -19.54 8.19 -38.06
CA VAL A 662 -20.27 9.17 -37.23
C VAL A 662 -19.40 10.40 -36.95
N ALA A 663 -20.05 11.54 -36.77
CA ALA A 663 -19.43 12.85 -36.54
C ALA A 663 -19.06 13.06 -35.06
N ASP A 664 -19.81 12.46 -34.14
CA ASP A 664 -19.62 12.60 -32.70
C ASP A 664 -19.88 11.30 -31.93
N GLU A 665 -19.61 11.32 -30.62
CA GLU A 665 -19.77 10.16 -29.72
C GLU A 665 -21.25 9.78 -29.47
N ASN A 666 -22.21 10.61 -29.91
CA ASN A 666 -23.65 10.34 -29.75
C ASN A 666 -24.27 9.75 -31.02
N GLY A 667 -23.46 9.44 -32.03
CA GLY A 667 -23.91 8.85 -33.28
C GLY A 667 -24.39 9.85 -34.33
N GLY A 668 -24.19 11.15 -34.13
CA GLY A 668 -24.61 12.16 -35.12
C GLY A 668 -23.95 11.95 -36.49
N ILE A 669 -24.67 12.25 -37.57
CA ILE A 669 -24.17 12.10 -38.95
C ILE A 669 -23.87 13.48 -39.55
N ASP A 670 -22.64 13.68 -40.01
CA ASP A 670 -22.24 14.86 -40.81
C ASP A 670 -22.50 14.59 -42.29
N THR A 671 -23.54 15.21 -42.85
CA THR A 671 -23.93 15.03 -44.25
C THR A 671 -23.20 15.96 -45.20
N ASN A 672 -22.66 17.08 -44.70
CA ASN A 672 -22.11 18.15 -45.52
C ASN A 672 -20.56 18.23 -45.51
N GLY A 673 -19.91 17.53 -44.58
CA GLY A 673 -18.45 17.42 -44.44
C GLY A 673 -17.79 18.53 -43.61
N ASP A 674 -18.53 19.31 -42.81
CA ASP A 674 -18.01 20.38 -41.96
C ASP A 674 -17.51 19.90 -40.58
N GLY A 675 -17.62 18.60 -40.30
CA GLY A 675 -17.22 17.99 -39.04
C GLY A 675 -18.25 18.12 -37.93
N LYS A 676 -19.49 18.54 -38.22
CA LYS A 676 -20.60 18.62 -37.26
C LYS A 676 -21.74 17.71 -37.65
N ALA A 677 -22.46 17.20 -36.65
CA ALA A 677 -23.65 16.40 -36.90
C ALA A 677 -24.80 17.26 -37.45
N ASP A 678 -25.30 16.91 -38.64
CA ASP A 678 -26.50 17.48 -39.26
C ASP A 678 -27.77 16.69 -38.90
N VAL A 679 -27.63 15.36 -38.77
CA VAL A 679 -28.73 14.44 -38.45
C VAL A 679 -28.38 13.69 -37.16
N LEU A 680 -29.21 13.88 -36.13
CA LEU A 680 -29.04 13.26 -34.82
C LEU A 680 -29.80 11.94 -34.71
N THR A 681 -29.36 11.06 -33.82
CA THR A 681 -30.03 9.79 -33.54
C THR A 681 -31.50 10.01 -33.20
N GLY A 682 -32.39 9.24 -33.83
CA GLY A 682 -33.85 9.34 -33.67
C GLY A 682 -34.54 10.42 -34.52
N GLN A 683 -33.81 11.22 -35.29
CA GLN A 683 -34.40 12.11 -36.28
C GLN A 683 -34.83 11.35 -37.55
N ALA A 684 -35.86 11.86 -38.23
CA ALA A 684 -36.28 11.32 -39.52
C ALA A 684 -35.14 11.40 -40.54
N GLY A 685 -34.93 10.32 -41.31
CA GLY A 685 -33.84 10.23 -42.29
C GLY A 685 -32.49 9.79 -41.71
N TYR A 686 -32.40 9.50 -40.40
CA TYR A 686 -31.14 9.02 -39.79
C TYR A 686 -30.62 7.74 -40.45
N ILE A 687 -31.48 6.74 -40.72
CA ILE A 687 -31.09 5.48 -41.35
C ILE A 687 -30.44 5.75 -42.72
N GLN A 688 -31.06 6.57 -43.54
CA GLN A 688 -30.59 6.92 -44.88
C GLN A 688 -29.27 7.71 -44.81
N ALA A 689 -29.15 8.64 -43.86
CA ALA A 689 -27.92 9.38 -43.62
C ALA A 689 -26.76 8.46 -43.16
N ALA A 690 -27.03 7.54 -42.23
CA ALA A 690 -26.06 6.57 -41.72
C ALA A 690 -25.59 5.60 -42.83
N LEU A 691 -26.52 5.03 -43.61
CA LEU A 691 -26.19 4.17 -44.74
C LEU A 691 -25.46 4.92 -45.86
N GLY A 692 -25.73 6.23 -46.04
CA GLY A 692 -24.96 7.09 -46.94
C GLY A 692 -23.50 7.32 -46.51
N LYS A 693 -23.19 7.10 -45.22
CA LYS A 693 -21.83 7.17 -44.64
C LYS A 693 -21.24 5.78 -44.35
N ARG A 694 -21.83 4.73 -44.91
CA ARG A 694 -21.33 3.36 -44.81
C ARG A 694 -19.93 3.23 -45.40
N VAL A 695 -19.08 2.45 -44.75
CA VAL A 695 -17.77 2.07 -45.27
C VAL A 695 -17.95 1.03 -46.37
N ALA A 696 -17.73 1.44 -47.61
CA ALA A 696 -17.84 0.56 -48.77
C ALA A 696 -16.85 -0.61 -48.70
N GLY A 697 -17.29 -1.80 -49.08
CA GLY A 697 -16.48 -3.02 -49.11
C GLY A 697 -16.36 -3.76 -47.76
N ILE A 698 -16.96 -3.23 -46.69
CA ILE A 698 -17.14 -3.95 -45.42
C ILE A 698 -18.59 -4.45 -45.37
N ASP A 699 -18.81 -5.56 -46.06
CA ASP A 699 -20.10 -6.23 -46.24
C ASP A 699 -20.04 -7.62 -45.58
N LEU A 700 -20.40 -7.70 -44.29
CA LEU A 700 -20.21 -8.91 -43.50
C LEU A 700 -21.50 -9.73 -43.47
N SER A 701 -21.48 -10.91 -44.12
CA SER A 701 -22.63 -11.81 -44.16
C SER A 701 -22.19 -13.26 -44.33
N VAL A 702 -22.56 -14.12 -43.39
CA VAL A 702 -22.17 -15.53 -43.36
C VAL A 702 -23.42 -16.43 -43.26
N SER A 703 -23.33 -17.69 -43.69
CA SER A 703 -24.43 -18.66 -43.52
C SER A 703 -24.67 -19.00 -42.04
N ASN A 704 -25.86 -19.51 -41.70
CA ASN A 704 -26.17 -19.93 -40.33
C ASN A 704 -25.15 -20.99 -39.86
N GLN A 705 -24.72 -20.89 -38.59
CA GLN A 705 -23.67 -21.72 -37.98
C GLN A 705 -22.31 -21.63 -38.70
N GLY A 706 -22.14 -20.66 -39.59
CA GLY A 706 -20.94 -20.47 -40.39
C GLY A 706 -19.96 -19.51 -39.74
N ALA A 707 -18.70 -19.62 -40.18
CA ALA A 707 -17.65 -18.68 -39.89
C ALA A 707 -17.00 -18.19 -41.19
N ALA A 708 -16.65 -16.91 -41.27
CA ALA A 708 -16.00 -16.31 -42.42
C ALA A 708 -14.98 -15.24 -42.01
N SER A 709 -14.03 -14.97 -42.89
CA SER A 709 -13.07 -13.89 -42.73
C SER A 709 -13.20 -12.86 -43.84
N TYR A 710 -13.16 -11.58 -43.48
CA TYR A 710 -13.21 -10.47 -44.41
C TYR A 710 -12.06 -9.51 -44.14
N SER A 711 -11.80 -8.62 -45.09
CA SER A 711 -10.86 -7.52 -44.92
C SER A 711 -11.48 -6.23 -45.44
N GLY A 712 -11.21 -5.13 -44.78
CA GLY A 712 -11.61 -3.80 -45.21
C GLY A 712 -10.62 -2.73 -44.79
N VAL A 713 -10.92 -1.49 -45.14
CA VAL A 713 -10.10 -0.34 -44.81
C VAL A 713 -10.97 0.76 -44.22
N PHE A 714 -10.61 1.20 -43.02
CA PHE A 714 -11.17 2.40 -42.41
C PHE A 714 -10.31 3.61 -42.76
N GLN A 715 -10.95 4.74 -43.04
CA GLN A 715 -10.26 6.02 -43.19
C GLN A 715 -9.85 6.57 -41.81
N PRO A 716 -8.72 7.29 -41.71
CA PRO A 716 -8.30 7.93 -40.47
C PRO A 716 -9.24 9.07 -40.05
N GLY A 717 -9.12 9.51 -38.80
CA GLY A 717 -9.72 10.77 -38.35
C GLY A 717 -11.21 10.72 -38.02
N ALA A 718 -11.78 9.52 -37.85
CA ALA A 718 -13.23 9.35 -37.66
C ALA A 718 -13.59 8.26 -36.65
N ILE A 719 -14.85 8.28 -36.20
CA ILE A 719 -15.46 7.20 -35.41
C ILE A 719 -16.31 6.35 -36.36
N PHE A 720 -16.23 5.03 -36.23
CA PHE A 720 -17.03 4.08 -37.01
C PHE A 720 -17.92 3.26 -36.09
N ALA A 721 -19.23 3.31 -36.32
CA ALA A 721 -20.20 2.52 -35.59
C ALA A 721 -20.63 1.30 -36.43
N PRO A 722 -20.79 0.11 -35.84
CA PRO A 722 -21.39 -1.03 -36.51
C PRO A 722 -22.90 -0.86 -36.65
N PHE A 723 -23.51 -1.62 -37.56
CA PHE A 723 -24.95 -1.81 -37.64
C PHE A 723 -25.28 -3.21 -38.15
N ILE A 724 -26.47 -3.70 -37.83
CA ILE A 724 -27.03 -4.95 -38.34
C ILE A 724 -28.31 -4.67 -39.13
N ILE A 725 -28.43 -5.24 -40.33
CA ILE A 725 -29.67 -5.31 -41.11
C ILE A 725 -30.19 -6.75 -41.04
N VAL A 726 -31.43 -6.88 -40.60
CA VAL A 726 -32.08 -8.18 -40.37
C VAL A 726 -32.67 -8.68 -41.68
N ASN A 727 -32.23 -9.87 -42.12
CA ASN A 727 -32.75 -10.53 -43.32
C ASN A 727 -32.79 -9.64 -44.59
N GLY A 728 -31.76 -8.83 -44.80
CA GLY A 728 -31.76 -7.83 -45.86
C GLY A 728 -30.39 -7.26 -46.17
N SER A 729 -30.36 -6.22 -47.00
CA SER A 729 -29.14 -5.52 -47.41
C SER A 729 -29.35 -4.00 -47.37
N PRO A 730 -28.27 -3.20 -47.40
CA PRO A 730 -28.38 -1.74 -47.48
C PRO A 730 -29.20 -1.25 -48.68
N ASP A 731 -29.16 -1.96 -49.81
CA ASP A 731 -29.87 -1.57 -51.03
C ASP A 731 -31.39 -1.58 -50.84
N ALA A 732 -31.93 -2.50 -50.01
CA ALA A 732 -33.36 -2.55 -49.71
C ALA A 732 -33.82 -1.29 -48.95
N LEU A 733 -32.99 -0.79 -48.03
CA LEU A 733 -33.28 0.41 -47.22
C LEU A 733 -33.04 1.74 -47.95
N LEU A 734 -32.33 1.70 -49.07
CA LEU A 734 -32.00 2.87 -49.89
C LEU A 734 -32.85 2.95 -51.17
N ASP A 735 -33.72 1.97 -51.41
CA ASP A 735 -34.66 2.02 -52.53
C ASP A 735 -35.84 2.98 -52.24
N SER A 736 -36.75 3.13 -53.20
CA SER A 736 -37.90 4.03 -53.08
C SER A 736 -39.18 3.35 -52.56
N ASN A 737 -39.11 2.11 -52.08
CA ASN A 737 -40.24 1.26 -51.68
C ASN A 737 -40.25 1.00 -50.16
N PRO A 738 -40.80 1.89 -49.34
CA PRO A 738 -40.76 1.74 -47.88
C PRO A 738 -41.54 0.52 -47.32
N ASN A 739 -42.22 -0.27 -48.16
CA ASN A 739 -42.96 -1.46 -47.73
C ASN A 739 -42.11 -2.74 -47.69
N ASN A 740 -40.86 -2.71 -48.16
CA ASN A 740 -39.93 -3.84 -48.12
C ASN A 740 -38.71 -3.59 -47.21
N ASP A 741 -38.71 -2.50 -46.43
CA ASP A 741 -37.59 -2.10 -45.59
C ASP A 741 -37.34 -3.14 -44.48
N PRO A 742 -36.15 -3.79 -44.43
CA PRO A 742 -35.76 -4.66 -43.32
C PRO A 742 -35.55 -3.88 -42.02
N ALA A 743 -35.58 -4.56 -40.88
CA ALA A 743 -35.18 -3.95 -39.62
C ALA A 743 -33.66 -3.65 -39.64
N ILE A 744 -33.26 -2.54 -39.02
CA ILE A 744 -31.87 -2.14 -38.86
C ILE A 744 -31.63 -1.63 -37.44
N TYR A 745 -30.52 -2.06 -36.83
CA TYR A 745 -30.15 -1.66 -35.48
C TYR A 745 -28.71 -1.15 -35.39
N PHE A 746 -28.52 -0.20 -34.48
CA PHE A 746 -27.31 0.58 -34.23
C PHE A 746 -26.93 0.49 -32.74
N PRO A 747 -25.69 0.85 -32.36
CA PRO A 747 -25.29 0.88 -30.94
C PRO A 747 -25.97 2.01 -30.16
N PHE A 748 -26.53 3.01 -30.87
CA PHE A 748 -27.19 4.14 -30.24
C PHE A 748 -28.69 3.85 -30.06
N LEU A 749 -29.14 3.77 -28.80
CA LEU A 749 -30.54 3.54 -28.43
C LEU A 749 -31.49 4.54 -29.10
N GLY A 750 -31.04 5.79 -29.26
CA GLY A 750 -31.79 6.85 -29.95
C GLY A 750 -32.10 6.52 -31.41
N ALA A 751 -31.22 5.78 -32.10
CA ALA A 751 -31.37 5.41 -33.50
C ALA A 751 -32.28 4.19 -33.71
N ASN A 752 -32.41 3.32 -32.70
CA ASN A 752 -33.26 2.13 -32.77
C ASN A 752 -34.73 2.50 -32.55
N SER A 753 -35.64 1.87 -33.31
CA SER A 753 -37.07 2.16 -33.24
C SER A 753 -37.72 1.71 -31.92
N ASP A 754 -37.18 0.66 -31.31
CA ASP A 754 -37.66 0.08 -30.05
C ASP A 754 -36.93 0.60 -28.81
N LYS A 755 -35.88 1.43 -28.99
CA LYS A 755 -35.02 1.93 -27.91
C LYS A 755 -34.32 0.83 -27.11
N SER A 756 -34.20 -0.36 -27.69
CA SER A 756 -33.45 -1.46 -27.12
C SER A 756 -32.01 -1.45 -27.63
N ASP A 757 -31.16 -2.12 -26.85
CA ASP A 757 -29.79 -2.36 -27.22
C ASP A 757 -29.68 -3.67 -28.01
N HIS A 758 -29.07 -3.59 -29.18
CA HIS A 758 -28.91 -4.71 -30.11
C HIS A 758 -27.44 -5.06 -30.37
N ILE A 759 -26.50 -4.35 -29.74
CA ILE A 759 -25.08 -4.55 -29.96
C ILE A 759 -24.36 -4.57 -28.62
N ARG A 760 -23.63 -5.65 -28.34
CA ARG A 760 -22.84 -5.82 -27.12
C ARG A 760 -21.36 -5.77 -27.42
N LEU A 761 -20.60 -5.12 -26.56
CA LEU A 761 -19.15 -5.24 -26.58
C LEU A 761 -18.73 -6.53 -25.86
N LEU A 762 -18.23 -7.53 -26.57
CA LEU A 762 -17.78 -8.80 -25.98
C LEU A 762 -16.31 -8.78 -25.58
N GLY A 763 -15.57 -7.77 -26.00
CA GLY A 763 -14.15 -7.53 -25.76
C GLY A 763 -13.67 -6.40 -26.67
N ASN A 764 -12.40 -6.01 -26.59
CA ASN A 764 -11.88 -4.96 -27.48
C ASN A 764 -12.13 -5.31 -28.96
N ASN A 765 -12.81 -4.41 -29.70
CA ASN A 765 -13.20 -4.58 -31.10
C ASN A 765 -13.94 -5.89 -31.41
N THR A 766 -14.68 -6.44 -30.44
CA THR A 766 -15.49 -7.65 -30.62
C THR A 766 -16.94 -7.32 -30.29
N PHE A 767 -17.82 -7.44 -31.28
CA PHE A 767 -19.21 -7.02 -31.20
C PHE A 767 -20.13 -8.23 -31.37
N GLY A 768 -21.05 -8.44 -30.43
CA GLY A 768 -22.17 -9.38 -30.55
C GLY A 768 -23.43 -8.62 -30.93
N PHE A 769 -24.29 -9.21 -31.76
CA PHE A 769 -25.46 -8.54 -32.30
C PHE A 769 -26.72 -9.39 -32.08
N GLU A 770 -27.85 -8.70 -31.90
CA GLU A 770 -29.19 -9.27 -31.74
C GLU A 770 -30.10 -8.81 -32.89
N ASP A 771 -30.74 -9.76 -33.57
CA ASP A 771 -31.52 -9.53 -34.80
C ASP A 771 -33.04 -9.41 -34.57
N LEU A 772 -33.54 -9.76 -33.37
CA LEU A 772 -34.96 -9.66 -33.05
C LEU A 772 -35.31 -8.35 -32.34
N ALA A 773 -36.47 -7.79 -32.70
CA ALA A 773 -36.99 -6.54 -32.12
C ALA A 773 -37.20 -6.61 -30.61
N ASN A 774 -37.07 -5.47 -29.94
CA ASN A 774 -37.15 -5.27 -28.49
C ASN A 774 -36.06 -6.02 -27.71
N GLY A 775 -34.90 -6.22 -28.34
CA GLY A 775 -33.75 -6.95 -27.77
C GLY A 775 -33.93 -8.46 -27.71
N GLY A 776 -34.87 -9.02 -28.47
CA GLY A 776 -34.88 -10.44 -28.81
C GLY A 776 -34.83 -11.47 -27.70
N ASP A 777 -34.13 -12.57 -27.98
CA ASP A 777 -33.86 -13.65 -27.02
C ASP A 777 -32.62 -13.38 -26.16
N ARG A 778 -31.88 -12.30 -26.47
CA ARG A 778 -30.81 -11.68 -25.65
C ARG A 778 -29.56 -12.55 -25.55
N ASP A 779 -29.26 -13.37 -26.55
CA ASP A 779 -28.01 -14.13 -26.57
C ASP A 779 -26.88 -13.45 -27.37
N PHE A 780 -27.23 -12.48 -28.23
CA PHE A 780 -26.32 -11.63 -29.02
C PHE A 780 -25.31 -12.43 -29.87
N ASN A 781 -25.69 -13.64 -30.26
CA ASN A 781 -24.87 -14.54 -31.07
C ASN A 781 -25.33 -14.62 -32.54
N ASP A 782 -26.42 -13.93 -32.90
CA ASP A 782 -26.98 -13.88 -34.26
C ASP A 782 -25.92 -13.51 -35.28
N ILE A 783 -25.01 -12.62 -34.90
CA ILE A 783 -23.71 -12.47 -35.54
C ILE A 783 -22.72 -11.92 -34.52
N ILE A 784 -21.48 -12.42 -34.56
CA ILE A 784 -20.36 -11.94 -33.76
C ILE A 784 -19.26 -11.52 -34.71
N VAL A 785 -18.81 -10.27 -34.58
CA VAL A 785 -17.78 -9.67 -35.42
C VAL A 785 -16.59 -9.27 -34.55
N LYS A 786 -15.47 -9.95 -34.74
CA LYS A 786 -14.17 -9.60 -34.16
C LYS A 786 -13.33 -8.87 -35.20
N VAL A 787 -12.80 -7.69 -34.85
CA VAL A 787 -12.02 -6.84 -35.75
C VAL A 787 -10.59 -6.71 -35.24
N ASN A 788 -9.62 -7.14 -36.05
CA ASN A 788 -8.20 -6.86 -35.82
C ASN A 788 -7.76 -5.69 -36.71
N LEU A 789 -7.36 -4.60 -36.07
CA LEU A 789 -7.01 -3.33 -36.73
C LEU A 789 -5.48 -3.13 -36.75
N THR A 790 -4.95 -2.85 -37.93
CA THR A 790 -3.52 -2.57 -38.14
C THR A 790 -3.38 -1.28 -38.95
N ALA A 791 -2.61 -0.32 -38.43
CA ALA A 791 -2.27 0.88 -39.20
C ALA A 791 -1.47 0.51 -40.45
N ILE A 792 -1.84 1.06 -41.61
CA ILE A 792 -1.06 0.90 -42.83
C ILE A 792 0.22 1.73 -42.65
N ALA A 793 1.38 1.09 -42.81
CA ALA A 793 2.70 1.68 -42.62
C ALA A 793 2.99 2.79 -43.63
#